data_AF-A0A0C9MJY8-F1
#
_entry.id   AF-A0A0C9MJY8-F1
#
_cell.length_a   1.000
_cell.length_b   1.000
_cell.length_c   1.000
_cell.angle_alpha   90.00
_cell.angle_beta   90.00
_cell.angle_gamma   90.00
#
_symmetry.space_group_name_H-M   'P 1'
#
loop_
_entity.id
_entity.type
_entity.pdbx_description
1 polymer ?
#
loop_
_entity_poly.entity_id
_entity_poly.type
_entity_poly.pdbx_seq_one_letter_code
_entity_poly.pdbx_strand_id
1 'polypeptide(L)'
;MSNWDLAQQQQRNSSADVSDEYTSEEYTDDEYEPIEATAWGSQSIAEDGSTNVSLSMSGWQSLIDPNIKTKAGGVGSGQLHRRGANYQPVDEQAIIDRRLGKPIPKGALGGSKKKRPKKPKAGGSFPPTPRRPVPSSLVPPSSSAHREREAITAGPWGSAQLSSTPFWESPANKAGNGSLASKYATVPPVASAARSQAAAPPARAPAQAPAQQFRQTEPTAPAVAPSRPITQPSANQQSPEVPTVSLKLEQPIINLKIELNHGVYASLPVYANEPSVNAVKRLEKEHHLHLDQYHQDNVKQFIEYHVQQYNQRQQQANMPMFVYKRDGRRERVAFDKITARINKLCYGLDMNYVDPVAITQKVISGVYQGVTTIELDNLAAETAAYMTTTHPDYAQLAARIAISNLHKETKKVFSQVVEDLYVYINPKTNKHSPMVADNIYNIIMANAERLNSAIIYDRDFKYNFFGFKTLERSYLLKINGKVAERPQHLIMRVAVGIHGEDIDAAIETYNLMSERYFTHASPTLFNAGTPRPQLSSCFLLTMKEDSIEGIYETLKICAQISKTAGGIGLNIHNVRATGSYIAGTNGYSNGLLPMLRVFNNTARYVDQGGNKRPGAFAMYLEPWHADIFMFLDLRKNFGKDEIRARDLFYALWVPDLFMERVRDNGEWSLFCPNEAPGLCEVWGDEFKDLFEKYEREGRARETIKAQKLWYAILEAQTETGNPFMLYKDACNRKSNQQNLGTIKCSNLCTEIVEYSSPDEVAVCNLASIALPSFVINREKYDFQKLHDVTKVITKNLNKIIDVNYYPVIEAERSNKRHRPIGLGVQGLADAFMLMKFAFDSPEAKELNIQIFETIYHAALEASNELAEQLGPYETYEGSPVSQGILQYDMWNVTPSSLWDWASLKEKIAKHGVRNSLLLAPMPTASTSQIMGFNECFEPYTSNLYTRRVLAGEFQIVNPWLLKDLVEMDLWNEDVKNMIMSDGGSIQNIPGIPQKLKDIYKTVWELSQRTLVDMAADRGAFIDQSQSLNIFIGEPNFGKLTSMHFYGWQKGLKTGMYYLRTRPAVDAIKFTVDQLSLREYRKKKTEEENAADMVCSIDNKDACFKILLNQFIILESILYDPSTAN
;
A
#
# COMPACT_ATOMS: atom_id res chain seq x y z
N MET A 1 -18.15 30.31 -54.33
CA MET A 1 -17.67 31.43 -55.17
C MET A 1 -17.06 32.45 -54.24
N SER A 2 -15.83 32.95 -54.43
CA SER A 2 -14.82 32.66 -55.47
C SER A 2 -13.47 33.22 -55.02
N ASN A 3 -12.37 32.47 -55.24
CA ASN A 3 -10.96 32.89 -55.11
C ASN A 3 -10.52 33.26 -53.66
N TRP A 4 -9.50 32.70 -53.00
CA TRP A 4 -8.40 31.79 -53.36
C TRP A 4 -7.43 32.26 -54.47
N ASP A 5 -6.14 32.12 -54.13
CA ASP A 5 -4.91 32.51 -54.82
C ASP A 5 -4.56 34.01 -54.97
N LEU A 6 -3.24 34.25 -55.05
CA LEU A 6 -2.54 35.52 -55.33
C LEU A 6 -2.40 36.60 -54.24
N ALA A 7 -1.86 36.26 -53.05
CA ALA A 7 -1.06 37.21 -52.25
C ALA A 7 -0.18 36.56 -51.14
N GLN A 8 0.87 35.79 -51.48
CA GLN A 8 2.13 35.72 -50.70
C GLN A 8 3.21 34.85 -51.38
N GLN A 9 3.86 35.41 -52.41
CA GLN A 9 5.27 35.13 -52.67
C GLN A 9 6.09 36.35 -52.23
N GLN A 10 7.37 36.11 -51.93
CA GLN A 10 8.36 37.14 -51.58
C GLN A 10 8.15 37.88 -50.24
N GLN A 11 8.43 37.17 -49.14
CA GLN A 11 9.53 37.66 -48.29
C GLN A 11 10.35 36.48 -47.73
N ARG A 12 11.55 36.29 -48.30
CA ARG A 12 12.63 35.56 -47.64
C ARG A 12 13.36 36.56 -46.75
N ASN A 13 13.68 36.17 -45.51
CA ASN A 13 15.02 36.26 -44.88
C ASN A 13 14.92 36.01 -43.37
N SER A 14 15.92 35.30 -42.83
CA SER A 14 16.52 35.41 -41.47
C SER A 14 15.65 35.63 -40.21
N SER A 15 15.89 35.00 -39.05
CA SER A 15 16.81 33.91 -38.63
C SER A 15 16.69 33.73 -37.11
N ALA A 16 17.27 32.64 -36.58
CA ALA A 16 17.60 32.41 -35.15
C ALA A 16 16.44 32.11 -34.18
N ASP A 17 16.27 30.83 -33.91
CA ASP A 17 16.31 30.20 -32.58
C ASP A 17 15.95 31.04 -31.33
N VAL A 18 14.90 30.61 -30.64
CA VAL A 18 14.87 30.53 -29.18
C VAL A 18 14.45 29.11 -28.80
N SER A 19 15.16 28.49 -27.87
CA SER A 19 14.94 27.12 -27.40
C SER A 19 14.24 27.10 -26.04
N ASP A 20 13.05 26.50 -25.98
CA ASP A 20 12.37 26.17 -24.71
C ASP A 20 12.45 24.66 -24.45
N GLU A 21 12.98 24.29 -23.29
CA GLU A 21 13.10 22.88 -22.85
C GLU A 21 11.76 22.38 -22.30
N TYR A 22 10.98 21.68 -23.13
CA TYR A 22 9.84 20.89 -22.66
C TYR A 22 10.30 19.55 -22.09
N THR A 23 10.31 19.44 -20.76
CA THR A 23 10.42 18.13 -20.08
C THR A 23 9.06 17.44 -20.03
N SER A 24 9.04 16.15 -20.37
CA SER A 24 7.84 15.33 -20.47
C SER A 24 7.39 14.76 -19.11
N GLU A 25 6.17 15.04 -18.69
CA GLU A 25 5.52 14.33 -17.58
C GLU A 25 4.86 13.03 -18.07
N GLU A 26 5.25 11.88 -17.50
CA GLU A 26 4.58 10.60 -17.74
C GLU A 26 3.49 10.30 -16.70
N TYR A 27 2.45 9.59 -17.12
CA TYR A 27 1.32 9.19 -16.29
C TYR A 27 1.54 7.84 -15.61
N THR A 28 1.13 7.72 -14.35
CA THR A 28 1.02 6.44 -13.62
C THR A 28 -0.22 6.39 -12.73
N ASP A 29 -1.16 5.50 -13.06
CA ASP A 29 -2.08 4.90 -12.09
C ASP A 29 -1.38 3.72 -11.40
N ASP A 30 -0.67 3.96 -10.29
CA ASP A 30 -0.29 2.90 -9.33
C ASP A 30 -0.07 3.52 -7.94
N GLU A 31 -0.71 2.96 -6.91
CA GLU A 31 -0.63 3.48 -5.53
C GLU A 31 0.50 2.86 -4.72
N TYR A 32 1.18 3.68 -3.92
CA TYR A 32 2.22 3.26 -2.95
C TYR A 32 3.48 2.59 -3.55
N GLU A 33 4.16 3.26 -4.47
CA GLU A 33 5.62 3.12 -4.62
C GLU A 33 6.38 4.43 -4.33
N PRO A 34 7.62 4.37 -3.83
CA PRO A 34 8.34 5.56 -3.36
C PRO A 34 8.91 6.39 -4.52
N ILE A 35 9.01 7.70 -4.30
CA ILE A 35 9.80 8.58 -5.17
C ILE A 35 11.26 8.12 -5.09
N GLU A 36 11.77 7.53 -6.17
CA GLU A 36 13.22 7.37 -6.32
C GLU A 36 13.87 8.75 -6.39
N ALA A 37 14.74 9.04 -5.42
CA ALA A 37 15.59 10.22 -5.47
C ALA A 37 16.64 10.00 -6.57
N THR A 38 16.30 10.38 -7.81
CA THR A 38 17.19 10.34 -8.96
C THR A 38 18.48 11.09 -8.62
N ALA A 39 19.58 10.34 -8.54
CA ALA A 39 20.89 10.93 -8.30
C ALA A 39 21.25 11.80 -9.52
N TRP A 40 21.47 13.10 -9.30
CA TRP A 40 21.83 14.04 -10.35
C TRP A 40 23.08 13.57 -11.09
N GLY A 41 22.91 13.24 -12.37
CA GLY A 41 23.91 12.50 -13.14
C GLY A 41 23.53 12.34 -14.61
N SER A 42 23.16 13.42 -15.27
CA SER A 42 22.93 13.44 -16.72
C SER A 42 24.21 13.10 -17.48
N GLN A 43 24.27 11.91 -18.05
CA GLN A 43 25.27 11.54 -19.06
C GLN A 43 24.66 11.70 -20.45
N SER A 44 24.95 12.84 -21.09
CA SER A 44 24.85 12.95 -22.54
C SER A 44 25.93 12.08 -23.19
N ILE A 45 25.55 11.33 -24.22
CA ILE A 45 26.47 10.54 -25.04
C ILE A 45 27.02 11.47 -26.13
N ALA A 46 28.35 11.58 -26.22
CA ALA A 46 29.02 12.16 -27.38
C ALA A 46 29.10 11.12 -28.52
N GLU A 47 29.12 11.58 -29.77
CA GLU A 47 28.95 10.72 -30.96
C GLU A 47 30.14 9.78 -31.27
N ASP A 48 31.24 9.86 -30.51
CA ASP A 48 32.47 9.04 -30.69
C ASP A 48 32.72 8.05 -29.53
N GLY A 49 31.80 7.10 -29.39
CA GLY A 49 31.71 6.13 -28.28
C GLY A 49 33.03 5.48 -27.83
N SER A 50 33.66 6.06 -26.81
CA SER A 50 34.87 5.55 -26.16
C SER A 50 34.82 5.79 -24.64
N THR A 51 35.22 4.78 -23.87
CA THR A 51 35.15 4.82 -22.39
C THR A 51 36.54 4.86 -21.76
N ASN A 52 36.90 5.98 -21.13
CA ASN A 52 38.00 6.02 -20.15
C ASN A 52 37.78 7.17 -19.16
N VAL A 53 37.85 6.88 -17.85
CA VAL A 53 37.72 7.88 -16.79
C VAL A 53 39.10 8.29 -16.30
N SER A 54 39.43 9.58 -16.39
CA SER A 54 40.52 10.20 -15.64
C SER A 54 40.04 11.50 -15.02
N LEU A 55 40.09 11.61 -13.70
CA LEU A 55 39.66 12.81 -12.96
C LEU A 55 40.79 13.85 -12.93
N SER A 56 40.51 15.06 -13.41
CA SER A 56 41.34 16.25 -13.18
C SER A 56 40.44 17.44 -12.80
N MET A 57 40.97 18.37 -11.99
CA MET A 57 40.20 19.48 -11.43
C MET A 57 40.22 20.73 -12.32
N SER A 58 39.10 21.09 -12.94
CA SER A 58 38.81 22.46 -13.41
C SER A 58 37.30 22.65 -13.59
N GLY A 59 36.75 23.84 -13.27
CA GLY A 59 35.32 24.14 -13.47
C GLY A 59 34.56 24.74 -12.27
N TRP A 60 35.09 25.78 -11.62
CA TRP A 60 34.40 26.51 -10.52
C TRP A 60 34.40 28.04 -10.74
N GLN A 61 34.28 28.50 -11.99
CA GLN A 61 34.47 29.90 -12.38
C GLN A 61 33.49 30.38 -13.47
N SER A 62 32.20 30.51 -13.14
CA SER A 62 31.21 31.16 -14.02
C SER A 62 30.01 31.85 -13.32
N LEU A 63 29.95 31.87 -11.99
CA LEU A 63 28.83 32.47 -11.22
C LEU A 63 29.29 33.53 -10.21
N ILE A 64 29.75 34.69 -10.70
CA ILE A 64 29.90 35.93 -9.91
C ILE A 64 29.42 37.12 -10.76
N ASP A 65 28.61 37.99 -10.15
CA ASP A 65 28.09 39.24 -10.73
C ASP A 65 29.22 40.21 -11.13
N PRO A 66 29.25 40.76 -12.36
CA PRO A 66 30.30 41.65 -12.84
C PRO A 66 30.37 43.03 -12.15
N ASN A 67 29.42 43.41 -11.30
CA ASN A 67 29.33 44.76 -10.72
C ASN A 67 30.24 45.02 -9.49
N ILE A 68 30.93 44.01 -8.95
CA ILE A 68 31.75 44.17 -7.72
C ILE A 68 33.18 44.64 -8.06
N LYS A 69 33.42 45.95 -7.94
CA LYS A 69 34.76 46.55 -8.09
C LYS A 69 35.68 46.22 -6.90
N THR A 70 36.62 45.29 -7.10
CA THR A 70 37.69 44.99 -6.14
C THR A 70 38.86 45.99 -6.25
N LYS A 71 39.49 46.35 -5.11
CA LYS A 71 40.79 47.04 -5.07
C LYS A 71 41.89 46.04 -4.75
N ALA A 72 43.05 46.16 -5.42
CA ALA A 72 44.12 45.17 -5.34
C ALA A 72 44.91 45.21 -4.02
N GLY A 73 45.34 44.03 -3.55
CA GLY A 73 46.33 43.87 -2.48
C GLY A 73 45.76 43.57 -1.09
N GLY A 74 45.42 42.30 -0.81
CA GLY A 74 45.09 41.84 0.54
C GLY A 74 44.56 40.40 0.59
N VAL A 75 45.38 39.47 1.08
CA VAL A 75 44.90 38.15 1.52
C VAL A 75 44.40 38.30 2.95
N GLY A 76 43.09 38.16 3.17
CA GLY A 76 42.47 38.45 4.47
C GLY A 76 41.32 37.51 4.81
N SER A 77 41.46 36.81 5.93
CA SER A 77 40.38 36.10 6.62
C SER A 77 39.73 36.99 7.67
N GLY A 78 38.45 36.75 7.98
CA GLY A 78 37.65 37.53 8.95
C GLY A 78 36.49 38.26 8.27
N GLN A 79 35.25 37.80 8.43
CA GLN A 79 34.35 38.04 9.58
C GLN A 79 33.89 39.50 9.74
N LEU A 80 32.58 39.72 9.63
CA LEU A 80 31.89 40.85 10.27
C LEU A 80 30.60 40.38 10.98
N HIS A 81 30.78 40.17 12.29
CA HIS A 81 29.83 39.93 13.38
C HIS A 81 28.30 39.93 13.13
N ARG A 82 27.63 38.93 13.73
CA ARG A 82 26.52 39.21 14.67
C ARG A 82 27.09 39.30 16.10
N ARG A 83 26.59 40.22 16.91
CA ARG A 83 27.01 40.41 18.32
C ARG A 83 26.13 39.57 19.26
N GLY A 84 26.75 38.88 20.21
CA GLY A 84 26.08 38.19 21.32
C GLY A 84 27.05 37.98 22.47
N ALA A 85 26.69 38.42 23.69
CA ALA A 85 27.66 38.69 24.76
C ALA A 85 28.29 37.44 25.44
N ASN A 86 27.88 36.22 25.07
CA ASN A 86 28.29 34.97 25.73
C ASN A 86 29.00 33.96 24.79
N TYR A 87 29.43 34.37 23.58
CA TYR A 87 30.15 33.46 22.68
C TYR A 87 31.61 33.26 23.11
N GLN A 88 31.95 32.03 23.51
CA GLN A 88 33.34 31.57 23.63
C GLN A 88 33.73 30.92 22.28
N PRO A 89 34.78 31.39 21.58
CA PRO A 89 35.21 30.77 20.33
C PRO A 89 35.78 29.37 20.58
N VAL A 90 35.43 28.43 19.72
CA VAL A 90 35.88 27.03 19.79
C VAL A 90 37.22 26.89 19.07
N ASP A 91 38.15 26.12 19.65
CA ASP A 91 39.40 25.75 19.00
C ASP A 91 39.12 24.67 17.93
N GLU A 92 38.99 25.11 16.68
CA GLU A 92 38.73 24.24 15.52
C GLU A 92 39.90 23.28 15.25
N GLN A 93 41.14 23.67 15.55
CA GLN A 93 42.31 22.83 15.36
C GLN A 93 42.31 21.65 16.33
N ALA A 94 41.94 21.89 17.59
CA ALA A 94 41.72 20.84 18.59
C ALA A 94 40.56 19.88 18.23
N ILE A 95 39.61 20.30 17.39
CA ILE A 95 38.57 19.40 16.83
C ILE A 95 39.13 18.59 15.66
N ILE A 96 39.93 19.20 14.77
CA ILE A 96 40.54 18.54 13.61
C ILE A 96 41.49 17.43 14.06
N ASP A 97 42.45 17.71 14.96
CA ASP A 97 43.42 16.69 15.41
C ASP A 97 42.76 15.57 16.23
N ARG A 98 41.62 15.84 16.86
CA ARG A 98 40.78 14.84 17.55
C ARG A 98 39.97 13.97 16.60
N ARG A 99 39.57 14.49 15.43
CA ARG A 99 38.97 13.71 14.33
C ARG A 99 40.02 12.89 13.55
N LEU A 100 41.27 13.37 13.51
CA LEU A 100 42.41 12.70 12.88
C LEU A 100 43.18 11.75 13.82
N GLY A 101 42.69 11.52 15.05
CA GLY A 101 43.19 10.50 15.95
C GLY A 101 44.60 10.73 16.54
N LYS A 102 45.13 11.96 16.48
CA LYS A 102 46.51 12.24 16.93
C LYS A 102 46.60 12.40 18.46
N PRO A 103 47.63 11.84 19.12
CA PRO A 103 47.87 12.06 20.55
C PRO A 103 48.49 13.44 20.81
N ILE A 104 47.91 14.21 21.74
CA ILE A 104 48.36 15.57 22.08
C ILE A 104 49.44 15.52 23.19
N PRO A 105 50.59 16.24 23.06
CA PRO A 105 51.63 16.32 24.09
C PRO A 105 51.22 17.06 25.37
N LYS A 106 52.00 16.87 26.46
CA LYS A 106 51.81 17.59 27.74
C LYS A 106 52.74 18.82 27.86
N GLY A 107 52.16 20.02 27.82
CA GLY A 107 52.79 21.33 28.12
C GLY A 107 51.79 22.46 27.80
N ALA A 108 51.50 23.44 28.67
CA ALA A 108 52.34 24.58 29.10
C ALA A 108 52.52 25.62 27.97
N LEU A 109 52.18 26.91 28.07
CA LEU A 109 51.69 27.81 29.16
C LEU A 109 50.53 28.70 28.60
N GLY A 110 49.65 29.44 29.32
CA GLY A 110 49.82 30.52 30.32
C GLY A 110 49.62 31.92 29.66
N GLY A 111 49.11 33.00 30.30
CA GLY A 111 48.46 33.16 31.61
C GLY A 111 48.47 34.61 32.16
N SER A 112 47.30 35.17 32.55
CA SER A 112 47.14 36.45 33.29
C SER A 112 45.83 36.45 34.11
N LYS A 113 45.83 36.60 35.45
CA LYS A 113 45.84 37.86 36.26
C LYS A 113 44.63 38.77 35.97
N LYS A 114 43.75 39.17 36.92
CA LYS A 114 43.65 39.00 38.39
C LYS A 114 42.20 39.29 38.87
N LYS A 115 41.63 38.49 39.80
CA LYS A 115 41.08 38.92 41.13
C LYS A 115 40.39 37.75 41.89
N ARG A 116 40.41 37.84 43.23
CA ARG A 116 39.76 37.01 44.28
C ARG A 116 39.31 37.99 45.39
N PRO A 117 38.41 37.67 46.35
CA PRO A 117 38.23 36.39 47.08
C PRO A 117 36.74 35.92 47.10
N LYS A 118 36.23 34.94 47.87
CA LYS A 118 36.67 34.22 49.10
C LYS A 118 36.43 32.69 49.00
N LYS A 119 36.95 31.94 49.98
CA LYS A 119 36.61 30.55 50.34
C LYS A 119 36.21 30.51 51.83
N PRO A 120 35.41 29.51 52.27
CA PRO A 120 35.97 28.40 53.07
C PRO A 120 36.04 27.12 52.20
N LYS A 121 37.18 26.41 52.14
CA LYS A 121 37.72 25.38 53.06
C LYS A 121 37.02 24.02 52.91
N ALA A 122 37.82 22.95 52.90
CA ALA A 122 37.38 21.59 52.60
C ALA A 122 38.27 20.55 53.31
N GLY A 123 37.70 19.37 53.54
CA GLY A 123 38.29 18.04 53.66
C GLY A 123 37.23 17.05 53.14
N GLY A 124 37.50 15.88 52.58
CA GLY A 124 38.70 15.02 52.65
C GLY A 124 38.31 13.69 53.33
N SER A 125 38.64 12.49 52.84
CA SER A 125 39.37 12.14 51.59
C SER A 125 39.35 10.62 51.28
N PHE A 126 38.92 10.23 50.07
CA PHE A 126 39.20 8.95 49.38
C PHE A 126 38.68 7.63 50.07
N PRO A 127 39.00 6.39 49.62
CA PRO A 127 38.16 5.55 48.72
C PRO A 127 37.98 4.09 49.28
N PRO A 128 37.74 2.98 48.52
CA PRO A 128 37.31 2.76 47.12
C PRO A 128 36.07 1.82 46.96
N THR A 129 35.82 1.30 45.74
CA THR A 129 34.72 0.36 45.38
C THR A 129 35.17 -1.12 45.44
N PRO A 130 34.27 -2.14 45.53
CA PRO A 130 33.75 -2.81 44.30
C PRO A 130 32.39 -3.58 44.35
N ARG A 131 31.71 -3.65 43.19
CA ARG A 131 30.84 -4.73 42.58
C ARG A 131 29.64 -5.41 43.34
N ARG A 132 28.65 -5.85 42.55
CA ARG A 132 27.38 -6.55 42.92
C ARG A 132 27.57 -8.03 43.33
N PRO A 133 26.58 -8.65 44.00
CA PRO A 133 25.62 -9.53 43.30
C PRO A 133 24.12 -9.25 43.61
N VAL A 134 23.22 -10.21 43.36
CA VAL A 134 21.73 -10.06 43.32
C VAL A 134 21.05 -11.21 44.13
N PRO A 135 19.70 -11.38 44.13
CA PRO A 135 18.75 -11.05 45.20
C PRO A 135 18.34 -12.23 46.11
N SER A 136 17.49 -11.97 47.14
CA SER A 136 16.19 -12.69 47.31
C SER A 136 15.36 -12.31 48.55
N SER A 137 14.03 -12.47 48.41
CA SER A 137 13.07 -12.94 49.41
C SER A 137 12.36 -12.00 50.42
N LEU A 138 11.07 -12.35 50.60
CA LEU A 138 10.19 -12.23 51.77
C LEU A 138 9.41 -10.93 52.05
N VAL A 139 8.22 -11.17 52.63
CA VAL A 139 7.05 -10.28 52.74
C VAL A 139 6.83 -9.89 54.23
N PRO A 140 5.73 -9.24 54.65
CA PRO A 140 5.78 -8.03 55.46
C PRO A 140 5.63 -8.28 56.98
N PRO A 141 5.64 -7.22 57.80
CA PRO A 141 4.87 -7.13 59.03
C PRO A 141 3.60 -6.29 58.86
N SER A 142 2.48 -6.76 59.41
CA SER A 142 1.24 -6.01 59.61
C SER A 142 1.27 -5.24 60.94
N SER A 143 0.30 -4.31 61.13
CA SER A 143 -0.41 -4.03 62.41
C SER A 143 0.42 -3.70 63.68
N SER A 144 0.13 -2.66 64.49
CA SER A 144 -1.19 -2.18 64.94
C SER A 144 -1.09 -0.92 65.83
N ALA A 145 -2.24 -0.44 66.34
CA ALA A 145 -2.44 0.24 67.64
C ALA A 145 -2.16 1.76 67.74
N HIS A 146 -2.94 2.56 68.48
CA HIS A 146 -4.31 2.38 69.02
C HIS A 146 -4.93 3.72 69.50
N ARG A 147 -6.25 3.91 69.30
CA ARG A 147 -7.29 4.57 70.16
C ARG A 147 -8.49 4.96 69.26
N GLU A 148 -9.75 4.59 69.50
CA GLU A 148 -10.64 4.67 70.69
C GLU A 148 -11.06 6.13 71.03
N ARG A 149 -12.36 6.50 71.20
CA ARG A 149 -13.62 5.72 71.26
C ARG A 149 -14.90 6.58 71.03
N GLU A 150 -15.94 5.94 70.47
CA GLU A 150 -17.40 5.91 70.83
C GLU A 150 -18.12 7.18 71.38
N ALA A 151 -19.19 7.73 70.76
CA ALA A 151 -20.63 7.31 70.70
C ALA A 151 -21.52 8.06 71.76
N ILE A 152 -22.87 8.11 71.81
CA ILE A 152 -24.05 7.33 71.30
C ILE A 152 -25.28 8.28 71.11
N THR A 153 -26.26 7.96 70.23
CA THR A 153 -27.77 8.12 70.32
C THR A 153 -28.41 8.41 68.95
N ALA A 154 -29.67 8.05 68.60
CA ALA A 154 -30.61 6.98 69.03
C ALA A 154 -31.76 6.79 67.97
N GLY A 155 -32.42 5.62 67.92
CA GLY A 155 -33.66 5.35 67.14
C GLY A 155 -34.93 5.29 68.02
N PRO A 156 -36.07 4.63 67.68
CA PRO A 156 -36.42 3.78 66.51
C PRO A 156 -37.62 4.40 65.70
N TRP A 157 -38.43 3.79 64.81
CA TRP A 157 -39.13 2.49 64.65
C TRP A 157 -39.17 2.09 63.14
N GLY A 158 -39.49 0.86 62.69
CA GLY A 158 -39.76 -0.40 63.39
C GLY A 158 -40.81 -1.30 62.68
N SER A 159 -40.42 -2.57 62.44
CA SER A 159 -41.20 -3.80 62.08
C SER A 159 -41.29 -4.20 60.60
N ALA A 160 -41.30 -5.48 60.17
CA ALA A 160 -41.00 -6.84 60.72
C ALA A 160 -41.22 -7.89 59.58
N GLN A 161 -41.05 -9.23 59.59
CA GLN A 161 -40.24 -10.34 60.22
C GLN A 161 -40.70 -11.64 59.48
N LEU A 162 -40.07 -12.84 59.41
CA LEU A 162 -38.83 -13.52 59.86
C LEU A 162 -38.11 -14.09 58.59
N SER A 163 -36.87 -14.62 58.50
CA SER A 163 -35.92 -15.40 59.33
C SER A 163 -36.00 -16.94 59.29
N SER A 164 -34.81 -17.56 59.27
CA SER A 164 -34.42 -18.90 59.77
C SER A 164 -34.96 -20.21 59.15
N THR A 165 -34.00 -21.01 58.67
CA THR A 165 -33.91 -22.49 58.63
C THR A 165 -34.04 -23.13 60.05
N PRO A 166 -33.98 -24.47 60.32
CA PRO A 166 -33.57 -25.62 59.48
C PRO A 166 -34.38 -26.96 59.73
N PHE A 167 -33.75 -28.12 59.44
CA PHE A 167 -33.85 -29.44 60.14
C PHE A 167 -34.84 -30.58 59.72
N TRP A 168 -34.25 -31.65 59.15
CA TRP A 168 -34.35 -33.12 59.46
C TRP A 168 -35.60 -34.03 59.22
N GLU A 169 -35.25 -35.26 58.78
CA GLU A 169 -35.86 -36.62 59.00
C GLU A 169 -37.16 -37.15 58.34
N SER A 170 -36.98 -38.15 57.44
CA SER A 170 -37.62 -39.50 57.43
C SER A 170 -39.16 -39.71 57.22
N PRO A 171 -39.66 -40.95 56.95
CA PRO A 171 -39.06 -42.11 56.25
C PRO A 171 -39.98 -42.89 55.25
N ALA A 172 -39.35 -43.69 54.37
CA ALA A 172 -39.73 -45.06 53.92
C ALA A 172 -41.06 -45.42 53.16
N ASN A 173 -40.83 -46.01 51.96
CA ASN A 173 -41.31 -47.35 51.48
C ASN A 173 -42.58 -47.57 50.59
N LYS A 174 -42.36 -48.45 49.58
CA LYS A 174 -43.29 -49.32 48.79
C LYS A 174 -44.22 -48.69 47.72
N ALA A 175 -44.51 -49.32 46.56
CA ALA A 175 -43.88 -50.49 45.88
C ALA A 175 -44.35 -50.68 44.41
N GLY A 176 -43.48 -51.26 43.55
CA GLY A 176 -43.79 -51.91 42.24
C GLY A 176 -44.19 -50.99 41.07
N ASN A 177 -43.98 -51.29 39.78
CA ASN A 177 -43.23 -52.33 39.04
C ASN A 177 -42.79 -51.69 37.68
N GLY A 178 -41.74 -52.09 36.96
CA GLY A 178 -40.64 -53.02 37.26
C GLY A 178 -39.80 -53.37 36.01
N SER A 179 -38.53 -53.78 36.22
CA SER A 179 -37.60 -54.46 35.28
C SER A 179 -37.10 -53.73 34.01
N LEU A 180 -35.89 -53.94 33.47
CA LEU A 180 -34.59 -54.53 33.92
C LEU A 180 -33.52 -53.91 32.94
N ALA A 181 -32.48 -53.19 33.35
CA ALA A 181 -31.20 -53.64 33.97
C ALA A 181 -30.11 -54.12 32.95
N SER A 182 -28.79 -53.95 33.16
CA SER A 182 -28.02 -53.11 34.13
C SER A 182 -26.47 -53.27 33.94
N LYS A 183 -25.68 -52.46 34.68
CA LYS A 183 -24.26 -52.66 35.13
C LYS A 183 -23.14 -52.38 34.12
N TYR A 184 -21.95 -51.86 34.50
CA TYR A 184 -21.42 -51.14 35.69
C TYR A 184 -20.28 -50.22 35.13
N ALA A 185 -19.88 -49.03 35.61
CA ALA A 185 -19.68 -48.47 36.97
C ALA A 185 -18.41 -49.04 37.68
N THR A 186 -17.58 -48.33 38.48
CA THR A 186 -17.50 -46.90 38.91
C THR A 186 -16.21 -46.66 39.74
N VAL A 187 -16.00 -45.41 40.19
CA VAL A 187 -15.40 -44.97 41.49
C VAL A 187 -13.87 -44.66 41.59
N PRO A 188 -13.44 -43.64 42.40
CA PRO A 188 -12.26 -42.80 42.10
C PRO A 188 -11.14 -42.59 43.20
N PRO A 189 -10.94 -41.43 43.90
CA PRO A 189 -9.70 -40.63 43.82
C PRO A 189 -8.98 -40.35 45.18
N VAL A 190 -8.02 -39.37 45.21
CA VAL A 190 -7.68 -38.38 46.31
C VAL A 190 -6.16 -38.12 46.57
N ALA A 191 -5.83 -36.87 46.95
CA ALA A 191 -4.67 -36.34 47.72
C ALA A 191 -3.22 -36.18 47.14
N SER A 192 -2.91 -34.92 46.80
CA SER A 192 -1.81 -34.05 47.28
C SER A 192 -0.56 -34.56 48.06
N ALA A 193 0.62 -33.97 47.72
CA ALA A 193 1.57 -33.23 48.60
C ALA A 193 3.06 -33.68 48.73
N ALA A 194 3.95 -32.71 48.42
CA ALA A 194 5.23 -32.38 49.08
C ALA A 194 6.50 -33.29 49.05
N ARG A 195 7.59 -32.74 48.46
CA ARG A 195 9.04 -32.88 48.83
C ARG A 195 9.68 -34.29 48.66
N SER A 196 11.00 -34.49 48.42
CA SER A 196 12.20 -33.62 48.41
C SER A 196 13.38 -34.18 47.57
N GLN A 197 14.27 -33.28 47.11
CA GLN A 197 15.73 -33.44 46.93
C GLN A 197 16.34 -34.49 45.95
N ALA A 198 16.96 -33.95 44.89
CA ALA A 198 18.35 -34.15 44.44
C ALA A 198 18.98 -35.55 44.24
N ALA A 199 19.42 -35.83 43.00
CA ALA A 199 20.80 -36.22 42.67
C ALA A 199 21.08 -36.18 41.15
N ALA A 200 22.36 -35.99 40.76
CA ALA A 200 22.94 -36.20 39.43
C ALA A 200 24.47 -36.35 39.58
N PRO A 201 25.25 -36.79 38.57
CA PRO A 201 24.95 -37.60 37.38
C PRO A 201 25.74 -38.94 37.44
N PRO A 202 25.99 -39.63 36.30
CA PRO A 202 27.34 -40.16 36.06
C PRO A 202 27.83 -39.96 34.61
N ALA A 203 29.11 -40.26 34.34
CA ALA A 203 29.75 -40.12 33.02
C ALA A 203 30.94 -41.10 32.80
N ARG A 204 31.38 -41.23 31.53
CA ARG A 204 32.63 -41.85 30.99
C ARG A 204 32.70 -43.39 30.80
N ALA A 205 32.67 -43.82 29.52
CA ALA A 205 33.82 -44.34 28.71
C ALA A 205 34.58 -45.63 29.16
N PRO A 206 35.56 -46.18 28.38
CA PRO A 206 35.67 -46.40 26.90
C PRO A 206 36.22 -47.81 26.47
N ALA A 207 36.12 -48.15 25.17
CA ALA A 207 37.00 -49.09 24.42
C ALA A 207 36.78 -48.85 22.90
N GLN A 208 37.76 -48.49 22.06
CA GLN A 208 38.90 -49.24 21.46
C GLN A 208 38.56 -50.07 20.20
N ALA A 209 39.55 -50.20 19.30
CA ALA A 209 39.40 -50.65 17.91
C ALA A 209 40.33 -51.85 17.57
N PRO A 210 40.27 -52.38 16.34
CA PRO A 210 41.41 -52.99 15.67
C PRO A 210 41.79 -52.26 14.35
N ALA A 211 42.97 -52.60 13.79
CA ALA A 211 43.55 -51.99 12.58
C ALA A 211 44.47 -53.00 11.83
N GLN A 212 45.27 -52.52 10.86
CA GLN A 212 46.20 -53.24 9.93
C GLN A 212 45.51 -53.78 8.65
N GLN A 213 46.11 -53.86 7.44
CA GLN A 213 47.36 -53.40 6.76
C GLN A 213 47.11 -53.58 5.22
N PHE A 214 47.84 -53.14 4.19
CA PHE A 214 49.07 -52.36 3.87
C PHE A 214 48.94 -51.92 2.35
N ARG A 215 49.86 -51.30 1.57
CA ARG A 215 51.25 -50.83 1.71
C ARG A 215 51.57 -49.65 0.75
N GLN A 216 52.32 -48.68 1.26
CA GLN A 216 53.39 -47.83 0.67
C GLN A 216 53.81 -47.96 -0.83
N THR A 217 53.99 -46.80 -1.49
CA THR A 217 55.29 -46.27 -1.99
C THR A 217 55.25 -44.73 -2.15
N GLU A 218 56.31 -44.03 -1.75
CA GLU A 218 56.66 -42.66 -2.20
C GLU A 218 57.91 -42.74 -3.11
N PRO A 219 58.39 -41.65 -3.76
CA PRO A 219 59.34 -40.77 -3.04
C PRO A 219 59.39 -39.27 -3.43
N THR A 220 59.67 -38.42 -2.43
CA THR A 220 60.51 -37.18 -2.47
C THR A 220 60.16 -35.98 -3.37
N ALA A 221 60.40 -34.78 -2.82
CA ALA A 221 60.47 -33.49 -3.53
C ALA A 221 61.89 -32.87 -3.46
N PRO A 222 62.24 -31.95 -4.36
CA PRO A 222 63.29 -30.95 -4.16
C PRO A 222 62.74 -29.50 -4.13
N ALA A 223 63.59 -28.50 -3.89
CA ALA A 223 63.20 -27.12 -3.56
C ALA A 223 63.84 -26.03 -4.46
N VAL A 224 63.18 -24.86 -4.52
CA VAL A 224 63.72 -23.47 -4.39
C VAL A 224 65.14 -23.21 -4.95
N ALA A 225 65.43 -22.30 -5.89
CA ALA A 225 64.72 -21.14 -6.50
C ALA A 225 65.35 -20.79 -7.88
N PRO A 226 65.49 -19.51 -8.30
CA PRO A 226 64.47 -18.52 -8.66
C PRO A 226 64.45 -18.23 -10.19
N SER A 227 63.36 -17.65 -10.70
CA SER A 227 63.27 -17.21 -12.11
C SER A 227 62.76 -15.77 -12.28
N ARG A 228 63.35 -15.04 -13.22
CA ARG A 228 63.01 -13.65 -13.60
C ARG A 228 61.71 -13.58 -14.42
N PRO A 229 61.05 -12.41 -14.51
CA PRO A 229 59.83 -12.26 -15.31
C PRO A 229 60.11 -12.53 -16.80
N ILE A 230 59.25 -13.32 -17.42
CA ILE A 230 59.21 -13.51 -18.88
C ILE A 230 57.88 -12.96 -19.38
N THR A 231 58.01 -11.87 -20.12
CA THR A 231 57.07 -11.29 -21.09
C THR A 231 55.95 -12.22 -21.56
N GLN A 232 54.70 -11.77 -21.42
CA GLN A 232 53.63 -12.25 -22.32
C GLN A 232 54.00 -11.90 -23.77
N PRO A 233 53.73 -12.76 -24.76
CA PRO A 233 53.96 -12.44 -26.16
C PRO A 233 52.98 -11.37 -26.63
N SER A 234 53.51 -10.25 -27.13
CA SER A 234 52.72 -9.20 -27.78
C SER A 234 52.18 -9.69 -29.12
N ALA A 235 51.02 -10.33 -29.11
CA ALA A 235 50.28 -10.67 -30.32
C ALA A 235 49.70 -9.39 -30.93
N ASN A 236 50.42 -8.80 -31.90
CA ASN A 236 49.87 -7.78 -32.78
C ASN A 236 48.71 -8.38 -33.59
N GLN A 237 47.49 -8.23 -33.09
CA GLN A 237 46.33 -8.04 -33.95
C GLN A 237 46.05 -6.54 -34.00
N GLN A 238 46.66 -5.88 -34.97
CA GLN A 238 46.17 -4.60 -35.44
C GLN A 238 44.71 -4.82 -35.86
N SER A 239 43.80 -3.99 -35.37
CA SER A 239 42.53 -3.78 -36.07
C SER A 239 42.87 -3.42 -37.53
N PRO A 240 42.19 -3.97 -38.54
CA PRO A 240 42.41 -3.54 -39.91
C PRO A 240 42.06 -2.04 -39.99
N GLU A 241 43.06 -1.21 -40.28
CA GLU A 241 42.86 0.21 -40.50
C GLU A 241 41.91 0.38 -41.69
N VAL A 242 40.71 0.89 -41.45
CA VAL A 242 39.81 1.32 -42.52
C VAL A 242 40.44 2.56 -43.16
N PRO A 243 40.81 2.55 -44.45
CA PRO A 243 41.41 3.71 -45.07
C PRO A 243 40.37 4.84 -45.16
N THR A 244 40.59 5.94 -44.44
CA THR A 244 39.69 7.09 -44.43
C THR A 244 39.79 7.89 -45.73
N VAL A 245 39.27 7.33 -46.83
CA VAL A 245 39.31 7.96 -48.16
C VAL A 245 38.33 9.13 -48.21
N SER A 246 38.84 10.33 -47.94
CA SER A 246 38.14 11.61 -48.10
C SER A 246 37.88 11.93 -49.58
N LEU A 247 36.82 11.37 -50.16
CA LEU A 247 36.29 11.78 -51.46
C LEU A 247 35.27 12.91 -51.30
N LYS A 248 35.53 14.06 -51.94
CA LYS A 248 34.48 15.00 -52.31
C LYS A 248 33.71 14.40 -53.49
N LEU A 249 32.63 13.71 -53.20
CA LEU A 249 31.72 13.15 -54.22
C LEU A 249 30.68 14.20 -54.60
N GLU A 250 30.44 14.37 -55.90
CA GLU A 250 29.43 15.29 -56.41
C GLU A 250 28.01 14.78 -56.15
N GLN A 251 27.04 15.69 -56.17
CA GLN A 251 25.63 15.47 -55.81
C GLN A 251 25.00 14.14 -56.28
N PRO A 252 25.20 13.67 -57.53
CA PRO A 252 24.58 12.43 -58.02
C PRO A 252 24.87 11.19 -57.17
N ILE A 253 26.07 11.11 -56.57
CA ILE A 253 26.54 9.93 -55.85
C ILE A 253 25.99 9.88 -54.41
N ILE A 254 25.61 11.04 -53.86
CA ILE A 254 24.91 11.12 -52.56
C ILE A 254 23.53 10.48 -52.67
N ASN A 255 22.82 10.69 -53.79
CA ASN A 255 21.51 10.08 -54.03
C ASN A 255 21.60 8.56 -54.14
N LEU A 256 22.61 8.01 -54.86
CA LEU A 256 22.90 6.55 -54.82
C LEU A 256 23.07 6.07 -53.38
N LYS A 257 23.85 6.79 -52.56
CA LYS A 257 24.15 6.37 -51.18
C LYS A 257 22.93 6.38 -50.25
N ILE A 258 21.89 7.13 -50.60
CA ILE A 258 20.61 7.15 -49.89
C ILE A 258 19.69 6.02 -50.40
N GLU A 259 19.53 5.87 -51.72
CA GLU A 259 18.73 4.78 -52.29
C GLU A 259 19.29 3.39 -51.96
N LEU A 260 20.62 3.19 -52.04
CA LEU A 260 21.25 1.91 -51.74
C LEU A 260 21.02 1.48 -50.27
N ASN A 261 20.99 2.42 -49.32
CA ASN A 261 20.72 2.12 -47.91
C ASN A 261 19.27 1.70 -47.64
N HIS A 262 18.29 2.19 -48.43
CA HIS A 262 16.87 1.84 -48.26
C HIS A 262 16.39 0.70 -49.17
N GLY A 263 16.92 0.56 -50.38
CA GLY A 263 16.44 -0.42 -51.39
C GLY A 263 17.19 -1.75 -51.41
N VAL A 264 18.49 -1.80 -51.06
CA VAL A 264 19.30 -3.01 -51.26
C VAL A 264 18.96 -4.12 -50.25
N TYR A 265 18.51 -3.79 -49.04
CA TYR A 265 18.22 -4.81 -48.02
C TYR A 265 17.13 -5.82 -48.41
N ALA A 266 16.16 -5.42 -49.25
CA ALA A 266 15.15 -6.34 -49.79
C ALA A 266 15.66 -7.21 -50.95
N SER A 267 16.74 -6.79 -51.63
CA SER A 267 17.27 -7.41 -52.85
C SER A 267 18.63 -8.13 -52.67
N LEU A 268 19.28 -8.02 -51.50
CA LEU A 268 20.45 -8.81 -51.11
C LEU A 268 20.36 -10.32 -51.44
N PRO A 269 19.21 -11.02 -51.28
CA PRO A 269 19.11 -12.44 -51.64
C PRO A 269 19.29 -12.71 -53.15
N VAL A 270 19.00 -11.74 -54.01
CA VAL A 270 19.22 -11.83 -55.47
C VAL A 270 20.71 -11.66 -55.77
N TYR A 271 21.33 -10.62 -55.20
CA TYR A 271 22.74 -10.31 -55.40
C TYR A 271 23.69 -11.34 -54.79
N ALA A 272 23.27 -12.07 -53.74
CA ALA A 272 24.04 -13.16 -53.15
C ALA A 272 24.22 -14.39 -54.07
N ASN A 273 23.46 -14.48 -55.17
CA ASN A 273 23.47 -15.60 -56.10
C ASN A 273 24.04 -15.27 -57.50
N GLU A 274 24.44 -14.02 -57.76
CA GLU A 274 25.02 -13.57 -59.03
C GLU A 274 26.48 -13.08 -58.85
N PRO A 275 27.36 -13.19 -59.87
CA PRO A 275 28.68 -12.56 -59.82
C PRO A 275 28.57 -11.04 -59.63
N SER A 276 29.39 -10.44 -58.76
CA SER A 276 29.33 -9.02 -58.40
C SER A 276 29.41 -8.05 -59.58
N VAL A 277 30.10 -8.43 -60.66
CA VAL A 277 30.18 -7.68 -61.94
C VAL A 277 28.82 -7.56 -62.64
N ASN A 278 27.92 -8.52 -62.46
CA ASN A 278 26.55 -8.47 -62.98
C ASN A 278 25.64 -7.63 -62.07
N ALA A 279 25.86 -7.67 -60.75
CA ALA A 279 25.13 -6.84 -59.78
C ALA A 279 25.29 -5.33 -60.06
N VAL A 280 26.52 -4.88 -60.35
CA VAL A 280 26.78 -3.47 -60.73
C VAL A 280 26.02 -3.09 -62.01
N LYS A 281 26.13 -3.91 -63.07
CA LYS A 281 25.43 -3.68 -64.34
C LYS A 281 23.90 -3.70 -64.21
N ARG A 282 23.39 -4.44 -63.22
CA ARG A 282 21.97 -4.48 -62.88
C ARG A 282 21.51 -3.16 -62.26
N LEU A 283 22.24 -2.65 -61.27
CA LEU A 283 21.99 -1.33 -60.67
C LEU A 283 22.07 -0.19 -61.71
N GLU A 284 23.09 -0.20 -62.57
CA GLU A 284 23.22 0.74 -63.69
C GLU A 284 21.97 0.71 -64.60
N LYS A 285 21.46 -0.48 -64.90
CA LYS A 285 20.28 -0.66 -65.77
C LYS A 285 18.95 -0.30 -65.08
N GLU A 286 18.77 -0.70 -63.82
CA GLU A 286 17.52 -0.54 -63.05
C GLU A 286 17.33 0.92 -62.57
N HIS A 287 18.41 1.67 -62.31
CA HIS A 287 18.35 3.10 -61.91
C HIS A 287 18.79 4.06 -63.04
N HIS A 288 19.06 3.56 -64.25
CA HIS A 288 19.49 4.35 -65.43
C HIS A 288 20.77 5.19 -65.19
N LEU A 289 21.76 4.59 -64.53
CA LEU A 289 23.03 5.22 -64.18
C LEU A 289 24.15 4.74 -65.11
N HIS A 290 25.08 5.64 -65.44
CA HIS A 290 26.38 5.29 -66.00
C HIS A 290 27.47 5.64 -64.98
N LEU A 291 28.14 4.62 -64.45
CA LEU A 291 29.26 4.78 -63.53
C LEU A 291 30.58 4.66 -64.31
N ASP A 292 31.58 5.45 -63.95
CA ASP A 292 32.95 5.20 -64.42
C ASP A 292 33.57 3.98 -63.70
N GLN A 293 34.71 3.49 -64.21
CA GLN A 293 35.39 2.31 -63.69
C GLN A 293 35.71 2.42 -62.18
N TYR A 294 36.09 3.61 -61.69
CA TYR A 294 36.42 3.82 -60.28
C TYR A 294 35.18 3.69 -59.40
N HIS A 295 34.05 4.25 -59.84
CA HIS A 295 32.77 4.12 -59.13
C HIS A 295 32.19 2.71 -59.23
N GLN A 296 32.33 2.02 -60.37
CA GLN A 296 31.94 0.60 -60.51
C GLN A 296 32.72 -0.30 -59.54
N ASP A 297 34.04 -0.14 -59.42
CA ASP A 297 34.85 -0.97 -58.51
C ASP A 297 34.55 -0.68 -57.02
N ASN A 298 34.25 0.57 -56.65
CA ASN A 298 33.79 0.90 -55.30
C ASN A 298 32.41 0.30 -54.97
N VAL A 299 31.43 0.39 -55.88
CA VAL A 299 30.10 -0.22 -55.70
C VAL A 299 30.21 -1.75 -55.64
N LYS A 300 31.09 -2.35 -56.45
CA LYS A 300 31.40 -3.79 -56.40
C LYS A 300 31.92 -4.22 -55.03
N GLN A 301 32.91 -3.54 -54.47
CA GLN A 301 33.43 -3.84 -53.12
C GLN A 301 32.35 -3.68 -52.04
N PHE A 302 31.50 -2.66 -52.14
CA PHE A 302 30.39 -2.44 -51.22
C PHE A 302 29.37 -3.60 -51.26
N ILE A 303 28.98 -4.06 -52.46
CA ILE A 303 28.10 -5.22 -52.64
C ILE A 303 28.76 -6.49 -52.10
N GLU A 304 30.04 -6.74 -52.42
CA GLU A 304 30.78 -7.91 -51.94
C GLU A 304 30.86 -7.95 -50.41
N TYR A 305 31.14 -6.82 -49.75
CA TYR A 305 31.13 -6.71 -48.29
C TYR A 305 29.75 -6.97 -47.69
N HIS A 306 28.68 -6.33 -48.19
CA HIS A 306 27.33 -6.50 -47.67
C HIS A 306 26.75 -7.91 -47.94
N VAL A 307 27.08 -8.53 -49.07
CA VAL A 307 26.75 -9.94 -49.36
C VAL A 307 27.52 -10.89 -48.44
N GLN A 308 28.80 -10.62 -48.15
CA GLN A 308 29.59 -11.43 -47.22
C GLN A 308 29.05 -11.32 -45.78
N GLN A 309 28.66 -10.12 -45.34
CA GLN A 309 27.96 -9.90 -44.07
C GLN A 309 26.58 -10.58 -44.02
N TYR A 310 25.79 -10.50 -45.10
CA TYR A 310 24.52 -11.21 -45.23
C TYR A 310 24.72 -12.72 -45.12
N ASN A 311 25.68 -13.29 -45.84
CA ASN A 311 25.98 -14.72 -45.82
C ASN A 311 26.50 -15.20 -44.45
N GLN A 312 27.32 -14.40 -43.75
CA GLN A 312 27.71 -14.70 -42.36
C GLN A 312 26.51 -14.68 -41.41
N ARG A 313 25.59 -13.71 -41.54
CA ARG A 313 24.34 -13.65 -40.76
C ARG A 313 23.41 -14.84 -41.08
N GLN A 314 23.31 -15.27 -42.33
CA GLN A 314 22.54 -16.46 -42.72
C GLN A 314 23.17 -17.77 -42.20
N GLN A 315 24.50 -17.86 -42.13
CA GLN A 315 25.20 -19.00 -41.51
C GLN A 315 25.02 -19.02 -39.99
N GLN A 316 24.97 -17.85 -39.32
CA GLN A 316 24.61 -17.76 -37.90
C GLN A 316 23.13 -18.10 -37.65
N ALA A 317 22.21 -17.61 -38.48
CA ALA A 317 20.77 -17.89 -38.38
C ALA A 317 20.43 -19.37 -38.61
N ASN A 318 21.22 -20.09 -39.42
CA ASN A 318 21.10 -21.54 -39.60
C ASN A 318 21.74 -22.38 -38.47
N MET A 319 22.36 -21.78 -37.46
CA MET A 319 22.76 -22.54 -36.27
C MET A 319 21.51 -23.00 -35.51
N PRO A 320 21.40 -24.28 -35.10
CA PRO A 320 20.28 -24.72 -34.29
C PRO A 320 20.28 -23.95 -32.95
N MET A 321 19.22 -23.18 -32.69
CA MET A 321 19.04 -22.52 -31.40
C MET A 321 18.88 -23.54 -30.28
N PHE A 322 19.48 -23.26 -29.14
CA PHE A 322 19.54 -24.10 -27.95
C PHE A 322 19.07 -23.34 -26.71
N VAL A 323 18.34 -24.03 -25.85
CA VAL A 323 17.96 -23.59 -24.50
C VAL A 323 18.69 -24.40 -23.43
N TYR A 324 18.91 -23.80 -22.27
CA TYR A 324 19.38 -24.52 -21.08
C TYR A 324 18.20 -24.94 -20.18
N LYS A 325 18.12 -26.23 -19.90
CA LYS A 325 17.18 -26.78 -18.92
C LYS A 325 17.58 -26.44 -17.49
N ARG A 326 16.62 -26.58 -16.58
CA ARG A 326 16.78 -26.46 -15.12
C ARG A 326 17.86 -27.39 -14.54
N ASP A 327 18.13 -28.52 -15.21
CA ASP A 327 19.21 -29.47 -14.88
C ASP A 327 20.53 -29.17 -15.61
N GLY A 328 20.68 -27.97 -16.20
CA GLY A 328 21.84 -27.53 -16.95
C GLY A 328 21.98 -28.15 -18.35
N ARG A 329 21.12 -29.10 -18.75
CA ARG A 329 21.24 -29.77 -20.05
C ARG A 329 20.83 -28.84 -21.19
N ARG A 330 21.64 -28.81 -22.25
CA ARG A 330 21.35 -28.10 -23.49
C ARG A 330 20.37 -28.91 -24.35
N GLU A 331 19.22 -28.34 -24.73
CA GLU A 331 18.27 -28.92 -25.69
C GLU A 331 17.99 -27.94 -26.83
N ARG A 332 17.72 -28.43 -28.05
CA ARG A 332 17.37 -27.59 -29.20
C ARG A 332 15.98 -26.94 -28.98
N VAL A 333 15.82 -25.67 -29.34
CA VAL A 333 14.50 -25.02 -29.44
C VAL A 333 13.62 -25.83 -30.38
N ALA A 334 12.44 -26.22 -29.91
CA ALA A 334 11.48 -27.03 -30.67
C ALA A 334 10.08 -26.43 -30.49
N PHE A 335 9.54 -25.88 -31.59
CA PHE A 335 8.24 -25.20 -31.65
C PHE A 335 7.13 -26.05 -31.01
N ASP A 336 7.05 -27.32 -31.42
CA ASP A 336 6.02 -28.26 -30.99
C ASP A 336 6.08 -28.55 -29.48
N LYS A 337 7.27 -28.53 -28.88
CA LYS A 337 7.44 -28.76 -27.43
C LYS A 337 6.95 -27.58 -26.59
N ILE A 338 7.09 -26.36 -27.11
CA ILE A 338 6.57 -25.14 -26.46
C ILE A 338 5.05 -25.10 -26.64
N THR A 339 4.57 -25.27 -27.87
CA THR A 339 3.13 -25.30 -28.21
C THR A 339 2.38 -26.37 -27.40
N ALA A 340 2.86 -27.62 -27.39
CA ALA A 340 2.22 -28.71 -26.64
C ALA A 340 2.21 -28.48 -25.12
N ARG A 341 3.20 -27.75 -24.57
CA ARG A 341 3.18 -27.34 -23.17
C ARG A 341 2.11 -26.29 -22.89
N ILE A 342 2.03 -25.25 -23.71
CA ILE A 342 1.04 -24.17 -23.54
C ILE A 342 -0.37 -24.75 -23.71
N ASN A 343 -0.59 -25.56 -24.76
CA ASN A 343 -1.86 -26.25 -25.01
C ASN A 343 -2.31 -27.13 -23.82
N LYS A 344 -1.38 -27.84 -23.16
CA LYS A 344 -1.70 -28.60 -21.92
C LYS A 344 -2.21 -27.72 -20.76
N LEU A 345 -1.93 -26.43 -20.76
CA LEU A 345 -2.42 -25.47 -19.77
C LEU A 345 -3.73 -24.78 -20.19
N CYS A 346 -4.25 -25.02 -21.39
CA CYS A 346 -5.48 -24.40 -21.91
C CYS A 346 -6.77 -25.17 -21.54
N TYR A 347 -6.74 -26.07 -20.55
CA TYR A 347 -7.90 -26.87 -20.15
C TYR A 347 -9.09 -25.98 -19.73
N GLY A 348 -10.24 -26.15 -20.37
CA GLY A 348 -11.45 -25.37 -20.07
C GLY A 348 -11.32 -23.86 -20.34
N LEU A 349 -10.41 -23.45 -21.22
CA LEU A 349 -10.40 -22.12 -21.84
C LEU A 349 -11.12 -22.18 -23.20
N ASP A 350 -11.63 -21.06 -23.70
CA ASP A 350 -12.23 -20.99 -25.03
C ASP A 350 -11.16 -20.99 -26.14
N MET A 351 -11.00 -22.16 -26.77
CA MET A 351 -10.06 -22.39 -27.87
C MET A 351 -10.47 -21.73 -29.19
N ASN A 352 -11.64 -21.10 -29.29
CA ASN A 352 -12.00 -20.26 -30.45
C ASN A 352 -11.23 -18.92 -30.41
N TYR A 353 -10.87 -18.43 -29.22
CA TYR A 353 -10.15 -17.17 -29.02
C TYR A 353 -8.72 -17.36 -28.49
N VAL A 354 -8.44 -18.45 -27.76
CA VAL A 354 -7.12 -18.77 -27.20
C VAL A 354 -6.31 -19.65 -28.14
N ASP A 355 -5.26 -19.08 -28.75
CA ASP A 355 -4.33 -19.80 -29.62
C ASP A 355 -2.93 -19.98 -28.98
N PRO A 356 -2.54 -21.21 -28.59
CA PRO A 356 -1.19 -21.56 -28.16
C PRO A 356 -0.11 -21.37 -29.23
N VAL A 357 -0.47 -21.42 -30.53
CA VAL A 357 0.45 -21.30 -31.66
C VAL A 357 0.92 -19.85 -31.80
N ALA A 358 0.00 -18.87 -31.79
CA ALA A 358 0.32 -17.45 -31.78
C ALA A 358 1.20 -17.03 -30.59
N ILE A 359 0.95 -17.54 -29.37
CA ILE A 359 1.86 -17.31 -28.23
C ILE A 359 3.23 -17.89 -28.55
N THR A 360 3.31 -19.13 -29.05
CA THR A 360 4.60 -19.79 -29.33
C THR A 360 5.40 -19.08 -30.42
N GLN A 361 4.74 -18.55 -31.46
CA GLN A 361 5.37 -17.74 -32.51
C GLN A 361 5.97 -16.45 -31.91
N LYS A 362 5.18 -15.69 -31.13
CA LYS A 362 5.64 -14.46 -30.46
C LYS A 362 6.81 -14.74 -29.52
N VAL A 363 6.71 -15.77 -28.67
CA VAL A 363 7.77 -16.17 -27.74
C VAL A 363 9.07 -16.49 -28.48
N ILE A 364 9.01 -17.29 -29.56
CA ILE A 364 10.21 -17.66 -30.32
C ILE A 364 10.85 -16.46 -31.02
N SER A 365 10.09 -15.43 -31.39
CA SER A 365 10.68 -14.18 -31.93
C SER A 365 11.54 -13.42 -30.91
N GLY A 366 11.30 -13.61 -29.61
CA GLY A 366 12.12 -13.05 -28.52
C GLY A 366 13.19 -13.99 -27.95
N VAL A 367 13.39 -15.19 -28.53
CA VAL A 367 14.37 -16.17 -28.03
C VAL A 367 15.77 -15.90 -28.58
N TYR A 368 16.74 -15.75 -27.67
CA TYR A 368 18.16 -15.68 -27.99
C TYR A 368 18.90 -17.00 -27.68
N GLN A 369 20.06 -17.18 -28.31
CA GLN A 369 20.88 -18.38 -28.15
C GLN A 369 21.36 -18.54 -26.70
N GLY A 370 20.99 -19.63 -26.05
CA GLY A 370 21.35 -19.90 -24.65
C GLY A 370 20.38 -19.38 -23.60
N VAL A 371 19.17 -18.94 -23.96
CA VAL A 371 18.09 -18.65 -22.99
C VAL A 371 17.76 -19.89 -22.15
N THR A 372 17.39 -19.71 -20.88
CA THR A 372 16.97 -20.80 -20.00
C THR A 372 15.49 -21.16 -20.20
N THR A 373 15.14 -22.40 -19.85
CA THR A 373 13.73 -22.85 -19.77
C THR A 373 12.93 -22.22 -18.61
N ILE A 374 13.48 -21.24 -17.90
CA ILE A 374 12.76 -20.43 -16.88
C ILE A 374 12.41 -19.07 -17.49
N GLU A 375 13.37 -18.40 -18.14
CA GLU A 375 13.15 -17.16 -18.89
C GLU A 375 12.14 -17.39 -20.03
N LEU A 376 12.25 -18.50 -20.76
CA LEU A 376 11.29 -18.91 -21.79
C LEU A 376 9.86 -19.08 -21.24
N ASP A 377 9.71 -19.54 -20.00
CA ASP A 377 8.42 -19.72 -19.35
C ASP A 377 7.83 -18.37 -18.88
N ASN A 378 8.68 -17.45 -18.42
CA ASN A 378 8.27 -16.10 -18.04
C ASN A 378 7.83 -15.31 -19.28
N LEU A 379 8.64 -15.30 -20.35
CA LEU A 379 8.30 -14.66 -21.62
C LEU A 379 6.99 -15.22 -22.21
N ALA A 380 6.72 -16.51 -22.06
CA ALA A 380 5.44 -17.10 -22.48
C ALA A 380 4.25 -16.66 -21.61
N ALA A 381 4.44 -16.50 -20.29
CA ALA A 381 3.41 -15.96 -19.40
C ALA A 381 3.13 -14.48 -19.68
N GLU A 382 4.18 -13.68 -19.90
CA GLU A 382 4.10 -12.25 -20.21
C GLU A 382 3.47 -12.03 -21.60
N THR A 383 3.87 -12.80 -22.62
CA THR A 383 3.25 -12.78 -23.95
C THR A 383 1.75 -13.10 -23.88
N ALA A 384 1.37 -14.09 -23.07
CA ALA A 384 -0.04 -14.40 -22.84
C ALA A 384 -0.75 -13.25 -22.09
N ALA A 385 -0.12 -12.63 -21.08
CA ALA A 385 -0.70 -11.51 -20.34
C ALA A 385 -0.98 -10.29 -21.25
N TYR A 386 -0.11 -9.99 -22.22
CA TYR A 386 -0.38 -8.96 -23.24
C TYR A 386 -1.62 -9.25 -24.10
N MET A 387 -1.92 -10.53 -24.33
CA MET A 387 -3.08 -10.98 -25.12
C MET A 387 -4.40 -11.00 -24.32
N THR A 388 -4.39 -10.59 -23.04
CA THR A 388 -5.62 -10.35 -22.25
C THR A 388 -6.56 -9.35 -22.91
N THR A 389 -6.03 -8.39 -23.67
CA THR A 389 -6.83 -7.42 -24.46
C THR A 389 -7.61 -8.06 -25.61
N THR A 390 -7.25 -9.28 -26.03
CA THR A 390 -7.97 -10.04 -27.06
C THR A 390 -9.08 -10.89 -26.45
N HIS A 391 -8.82 -11.60 -25.35
CA HIS A 391 -9.79 -12.47 -24.66
C HIS A 391 -9.37 -12.69 -23.19
N PRO A 392 -10.29 -12.72 -22.20
CA PRO A 392 -9.91 -12.72 -20.78
C PRO A 392 -9.20 -14.01 -20.34
N ASP A 393 -9.47 -15.13 -21.01
CA ASP A 393 -8.82 -16.42 -20.73
C ASP A 393 -7.29 -16.39 -20.91
N TYR A 394 -6.76 -15.48 -21.73
CA TYR A 394 -5.30 -15.27 -21.83
C TYR A 394 -4.68 -14.85 -20.49
N ALA A 395 -5.40 -14.10 -19.64
CA ALA A 395 -4.92 -13.77 -18.29
C ALA A 395 -4.88 -15.00 -17.37
N GLN A 396 -5.79 -15.96 -17.56
CA GLN A 396 -5.73 -17.23 -16.83
C GLN A 396 -4.63 -18.14 -17.39
N LEU A 397 -4.44 -18.19 -18.71
CA LEU A 397 -3.34 -18.94 -19.33
C LEU A 397 -1.97 -18.41 -18.89
N ALA A 398 -1.79 -17.08 -18.88
CA ALA A 398 -0.60 -16.42 -18.36
C ALA A 398 -0.30 -16.82 -16.91
N ALA A 399 -1.32 -16.80 -16.05
CA ALA A 399 -1.20 -17.26 -14.67
C ALA A 399 -0.78 -18.75 -14.61
N ARG A 400 -1.47 -19.63 -15.36
CA ARG A 400 -1.18 -21.06 -15.41
C ARG A 400 0.24 -21.36 -15.89
N ILE A 401 0.77 -20.60 -16.84
CA ILE A 401 2.17 -20.72 -17.29
C ILE A 401 3.13 -20.32 -16.16
N ALA A 402 2.92 -19.17 -15.51
CA ALA A 402 3.77 -18.68 -14.42
C ALA A 402 3.74 -19.61 -13.18
N ILE A 403 2.57 -20.10 -12.80
CA ILE A 403 2.40 -21.06 -11.70
C ILE A 403 3.03 -22.42 -12.07
N SER A 404 2.89 -22.86 -13.34
CA SER A 404 3.58 -24.06 -13.85
C SER A 404 5.11 -23.91 -13.88
N ASN A 405 5.63 -22.68 -13.98
CA ASN A 405 7.04 -22.37 -13.78
C ASN A 405 7.43 -22.53 -12.30
N LEU A 406 6.74 -21.82 -11.40
CA LEU A 406 6.98 -21.89 -9.95
C LEU A 406 6.90 -23.33 -9.40
N HIS A 407 5.94 -24.13 -9.89
CA HIS A 407 5.76 -25.53 -9.52
C HIS A 407 6.92 -26.46 -9.91
N LYS A 408 7.86 -25.99 -10.75
CA LYS A 408 9.10 -26.71 -11.11
C LYS A 408 10.33 -26.22 -10.35
N GLU A 409 10.31 -24.96 -9.89
CA GLU A 409 11.38 -24.39 -9.06
C GLU A 409 11.21 -24.68 -7.55
N THR A 410 9.98 -24.98 -7.10
CA THR A 410 9.65 -25.23 -5.68
C THR A 410 9.44 -26.72 -5.37
N LYS A 411 9.86 -27.17 -4.19
CA LYS A 411 9.45 -28.49 -3.64
C LYS A 411 7.91 -28.57 -3.60
N LYS A 412 7.36 -29.79 -3.70
CA LYS A 412 5.90 -30.00 -3.60
C LYS A 412 5.42 -30.06 -2.15
N VAL A 413 6.07 -30.88 -1.32
CA VAL A 413 5.63 -31.20 0.05
C VAL A 413 5.78 -29.99 0.97
N PHE A 414 4.72 -29.59 1.66
CA PHE A 414 4.68 -28.41 2.54
C PHE A 414 5.66 -28.53 3.70
N SER A 415 5.67 -29.65 4.43
CA SER A 415 6.59 -29.82 5.55
C SER A 415 8.07 -29.73 5.14
N GLN A 416 8.43 -30.16 3.92
CA GLN A 416 9.82 -30.04 3.41
C GLN A 416 10.22 -28.59 3.07
N VAL A 417 9.26 -27.73 2.70
CA VAL A 417 9.49 -26.29 2.50
C VAL A 417 9.60 -25.59 3.85
N VAL A 418 8.76 -25.96 4.81
CA VAL A 418 8.83 -25.48 6.19
C VAL A 418 10.15 -25.89 6.86
N GLU A 419 10.66 -27.08 6.58
CA GLU A 419 11.99 -27.52 7.00
C GLU A 419 13.10 -26.64 6.40
N ASP A 420 13.14 -26.41 5.08
CA ASP A 420 14.13 -25.54 4.44
C ASP A 420 14.12 -24.11 5.00
N LEU A 421 12.93 -23.56 5.24
CA LEU A 421 12.71 -22.23 5.80
C LEU A 421 13.12 -22.14 7.29
N TYR A 422 12.97 -23.24 8.03
CA TYR A 422 13.37 -23.31 9.44
C TYR A 422 14.87 -23.53 9.60
N VAL A 423 15.50 -24.46 8.86
CA VAL A 423 16.94 -24.74 8.97
C VAL A 423 17.83 -23.71 8.26
N TYR A 424 17.24 -22.67 7.66
CA TYR A 424 17.96 -21.68 6.86
C TYR A 424 19.16 -21.05 7.59
N ILE A 425 20.33 -21.15 6.96
CA ILE A 425 21.57 -20.49 7.37
C ILE A 425 21.84 -19.35 6.39
N ASN A 426 22.03 -18.14 6.91
CA ASN A 426 22.35 -16.97 6.08
C ASN A 426 23.77 -17.14 5.48
N PRO A 427 23.92 -17.20 4.14
CA PRO A 427 25.19 -17.55 3.50
C PRO A 427 26.29 -16.48 3.65
N LYS A 428 25.92 -15.24 4.02
CA LYS A 428 26.89 -14.14 4.25
C LYS A 428 27.40 -14.08 5.70
N THR A 429 26.71 -14.70 6.66
CA THR A 429 27.08 -14.63 8.09
C THR A 429 27.30 -16.00 8.74
N ASN A 430 26.96 -17.09 8.05
CA ASN A 430 26.95 -18.46 8.54
C ASN A 430 26.18 -18.65 9.87
N LYS A 431 25.13 -17.83 10.07
CA LYS A 431 24.22 -17.94 11.22
C LYS A 431 22.92 -18.59 10.79
N HIS A 432 22.44 -19.54 11.59
CA HIS A 432 21.04 -19.99 11.56
C HIS A 432 20.12 -18.77 11.74
N SER A 433 19.09 -18.67 10.91
CA SER A 433 18.22 -17.49 10.79
C SER A 433 16.82 -17.93 10.33
N PRO A 434 16.09 -18.69 11.17
CA PRO A 434 14.84 -19.35 10.79
C PRO A 434 13.81 -18.34 10.30
N MET A 435 13.04 -18.70 9.26
CA MET A 435 11.92 -17.91 8.75
C MET A 435 10.56 -18.37 9.30
N VAL A 436 10.53 -19.52 9.98
CA VAL A 436 9.37 -20.10 10.69
C VAL A 436 9.69 -20.18 12.18
N ALA A 437 8.71 -19.96 13.05
CA ALA A 437 8.88 -20.01 14.50
C ALA A 437 9.03 -21.47 15.01
N ASP A 438 9.88 -21.68 16.03
CA ASP A 438 10.19 -23.01 16.59
C ASP A 438 8.93 -23.82 16.98
N ASN A 439 7.94 -23.17 17.61
CA ASN A 439 6.67 -23.80 18.00
C ASN A 439 5.83 -24.21 16.78
N ILE A 440 5.72 -23.33 15.78
CA ILE A 440 4.95 -23.59 14.56
C ILE A 440 5.62 -24.66 13.71
N TYR A 441 6.96 -24.66 13.62
CA TYR A 441 7.74 -25.75 13.01
C TYR A 441 7.42 -27.09 13.69
N ASN A 442 7.49 -27.18 15.03
CA ASN A 442 7.20 -28.41 15.76
C ASN A 442 5.76 -28.92 15.53
N ILE A 443 4.77 -28.02 15.54
CA ILE A 443 3.36 -28.35 15.26
C ILE A 443 3.18 -28.89 13.84
N ILE A 444 3.81 -28.25 12.84
CA ILE A 444 3.76 -28.69 11.44
C ILE A 444 4.43 -30.06 11.25
N MET A 445 5.55 -30.32 11.92
CA MET A 445 6.24 -31.62 11.81
C MET A 445 5.48 -32.74 12.52
N ALA A 446 4.89 -32.47 13.70
CA ALA A 446 4.05 -33.42 14.42
C ALA A 446 2.79 -33.82 13.62
N ASN A 447 2.26 -32.92 12.78
CA ASN A 447 1.05 -33.12 11.99
C ASN A 447 1.31 -33.24 10.48
N ALA A 448 2.55 -33.52 10.09
CA ALA A 448 3.02 -33.34 8.72
C ALA A 448 2.21 -34.13 7.68
N GLU A 449 1.88 -35.40 7.93
CA GLU A 449 1.10 -36.23 7.00
C GLU A 449 -0.29 -35.61 6.72
N ARG A 450 -1.01 -35.24 7.79
CA ARG A 450 -2.34 -34.64 7.70
C ARG A 450 -2.30 -33.29 6.96
N LEU A 451 -1.38 -32.41 7.34
CA LEU A 451 -1.23 -31.09 6.70
C LEU A 451 -0.77 -31.17 5.24
N ASN A 452 0.14 -32.08 4.91
CA ASN A 452 0.58 -32.31 3.53
C ASN A 452 -0.54 -32.87 2.64
N SER A 453 -1.38 -33.77 3.17
CA SER A 453 -2.49 -34.38 2.42
C SER A 453 -3.69 -33.45 2.24
N ALA A 454 -3.90 -32.48 3.13
CA ALA A 454 -4.98 -31.51 3.04
C ALA A 454 -4.78 -30.47 1.92
N ILE A 455 -3.56 -30.28 1.42
CA ILE A 455 -3.24 -29.23 0.44
C ILE A 455 -3.57 -29.65 -0.99
N ILE A 456 -4.43 -28.85 -1.63
CA ILE A 456 -4.85 -29.03 -3.03
C ILE A 456 -4.09 -28.03 -3.91
N TYR A 457 -2.95 -28.46 -4.46
CA TYR A 457 -2.08 -27.61 -5.30
C TYR A 457 -2.76 -27.07 -6.57
N ASP A 458 -3.81 -27.71 -7.06
CA ASP A 458 -4.55 -27.21 -8.22
C ASP A 458 -5.32 -25.91 -7.93
N ARG A 459 -5.54 -25.57 -6.64
CA ARG A 459 -6.07 -24.27 -6.24
C ARG A 459 -5.12 -23.11 -6.56
N ASP A 460 -3.82 -23.35 -6.77
CA ASP A 460 -2.92 -22.30 -7.27
C ASP A 460 -3.38 -21.78 -8.64
N PHE A 461 -3.90 -22.64 -9.53
CA PHE A 461 -4.36 -22.25 -10.87
C PHE A 461 -5.67 -21.43 -10.90
N LYS A 462 -6.22 -21.06 -9.72
CA LYS A 462 -7.34 -20.12 -9.59
C LYS A 462 -6.91 -18.64 -9.63
N TYR A 463 -5.64 -18.33 -9.36
CA TYR A 463 -5.14 -16.95 -9.43
C TYR A 463 -5.06 -16.42 -10.87
N ASN A 464 -5.23 -15.11 -11.05
CA ASN A 464 -4.88 -14.43 -12.31
C ASN A 464 -3.38 -14.04 -12.30
N PHE A 465 -2.85 -13.60 -13.45
CA PHE A 465 -1.42 -13.32 -13.61
C PHE A 465 -0.92 -12.24 -12.65
N PHE A 466 -1.66 -11.14 -12.51
CA PHE A 466 -1.26 -9.99 -11.69
C PHE A 466 -1.31 -10.31 -10.19
N GLY A 467 -2.36 -10.99 -9.71
CA GLY A 467 -2.46 -11.45 -8.32
C GLY A 467 -1.36 -12.46 -7.96
N PHE A 468 -1.04 -13.38 -8.87
CA PHE A 468 0.11 -14.27 -8.72
C PHE A 468 1.44 -13.49 -8.66
N LYS A 469 1.64 -12.50 -9.53
CA LYS A 469 2.86 -11.65 -9.53
C LYS A 469 2.98 -10.82 -8.25
N THR A 470 1.89 -10.33 -7.67
CA THR A 470 1.90 -9.68 -6.35
C THR A 470 2.32 -10.65 -5.23
N LEU A 471 1.81 -11.89 -5.24
CA LEU A 471 2.28 -12.94 -4.30
C LEU A 471 3.78 -13.23 -4.48
N GLU A 472 4.22 -13.43 -5.73
CA GLU A 472 5.62 -13.72 -6.09
C GLU A 472 6.58 -12.57 -5.74
N ARG A 473 6.15 -11.31 -5.84
CA ARG A 473 6.97 -10.15 -5.46
C ARG A 473 7.23 -10.11 -3.94
N SER A 474 6.18 -10.13 -3.12
CA SER A 474 6.27 -9.68 -1.73
C SER A 474 5.85 -10.69 -0.66
N TYR A 475 5.02 -11.68 -0.98
CA TYR A 475 4.33 -12.52 0.03
C TYR A 475 4.96 -13.90 0.22
N LEU A 476 5.31 -14.59 -0.87
CA LEU A 476 5.91 -15.93 -0.82
C LEU A 476 7.34 -15.85 -0.24
N LEU A 477 7.65 -16.64 0.80
CA LEU A 477 8.97 -16.62 1.43
C LEU A 477 10.07 -17.11 0.47
N LYS A 478 11.25 -16.48 0.58
CA LYS A 478 12.37 -16.61 -0.37
C LYS A 478 13.66 -17.03 0.31
N ILE A 479 14.25 -18.14 -0.16
CA ILE A 479 15.56 -18.63 0.26
C ILE A 479 16.60 -18.13 -0.75
N ASN A 480 17.59 -17.36 -0.28
CA ASN A 480 18.65 -16.77 -1.12
C ASN A 480 18.13 -16.01 -2.36
N GLY A 481 16.97 -15.34 -2.21
CA GLY A 481 16.30 -14.60 -3.28
C GLY A 481 15.36 -15.43 -4.18
N LYS A 482 15.49 -16.77 -4.19
CA LYS A 482 14.55 -17.66 -4.91
C LYS A 482 13.32 -17.95 -4.06
N VAL A 483 12.15 -18.00 -4.69
CA VAL A 483 10.89 -18.37 -4.02
C VAL A 483 10.95 -19.82 -3.55
N ALA A 484 10.59 -20.07 -2.28
CA ALA A 484 10.50 -21.40 -1.70
C ALA A 484 9.05 -21.86 -1.54
N GLU A 485 8.14 -20.95 -1.16
CA GLU A 485 6.71 -21.24 -0.97
C GLU A 485 5.91 -21.21 -2.28
N ARG A 486 4.97 -22.13 -2.42
CA ARG A 486 3.80 -22.00 -3.30
C ARG A 486 2.70 -21.20 -2.58
N PRO A 487 1.72 -20.59 -3.28
CA PRO A 487 0.58 -19.95 -2.62
C PRO A 487 -0.14 -20.85 -1.61
N GLN A 488 -0.35 -22.14 -1.93
CA GLN A 488 -0.89 -23.10 -0.95
C GLN A 488 -0.03 -23.26 0.32
N HIS A 489 1.30 -23.19 0.22
CA HIS A 489 2.19 -23.27 1.38
C HIS A 489 2.06 -22.05 2.27
N LEU A 490 1.98 -20.85 1.67
CA LEU A 490 1.71 -19.62 2.39
C LEU A 490 0.37 -19.69 3.14
N ILE A 491 -0.71 -20.14 2.49
CA ILE A 491 -2.03 -20.23 3.15
C ILE A 491 -2.01 -21.24 4.30
N MET A 492 -1.37 -22.41 4.13
CA MET A 492 -1.27 -23.39 5.23
C MET A 492 -0.37 -22.89 6.38
N ARG A 493 0.73 -22.18 6.08
CA ARG A 493 1.55 -21.49 7.09
C ARG A 493 0.72 -20.45 7.86
N VAL A 494 -0.10 -19.65 7.16
CA VAL A 494 -0.97 -18.65 7.78
C VAL A 494 -2.00 -19.32 8.69
N ALA A 495 -2.67 -20.38 8.21
CA ALA A 495 -3.67 -21.10 8.99
C ALA A 495 -3.06 -21.74 10.26
N VAL A 496 -2.00 -22.55 10.15
CA VAL A 496 -1.33 -23.12 11.34
C VAL A 496 -0.74 -22.00 12.23
N GLY A 497 -0.28 -20.90 11.63
CA GLY A 497 0.19 -19.71 12.34
C GLY A 497 -0.88 -18.95 13.14
N ILE A 498 -2.18 -19.14 12.85
CA ILE A 498 -3.32 -18.57 13.59
C ILE A 498 -3.89 -19.58 14.59
N HIS A 499 -3.98 -20.85 14.20
CA HIS A 499 -4.71 -21.87 14.94
C HIS A 499 -3.83 -22.73 15.86
N GLY A 500 -2.51 -22.78 15.62
CA GLY A 500 -1.57 -23.58 16.41
C GLY A 500 -1.88 -25.07 16.36
N GLU A 501 -2.07 -25.68 17.52
CA GLU A 501 -2.38 -27.11 17.69
C GLU A 501 -3.82 -27.48 17.27
N ASP A 502 -4.69 -26.49 17.03
CA ASP A 502 -6.04 -26.70 16.48
C ASP A 502 -5.99 -26.94 14.96
N ILE A 503 -5.58 -28.15 14.59
CA ILE A 503 -5.41 -28.59 13.20
C ILE A 503 -6.74 -28.66 12.44
N ASP A 504 -7.86 -28.85 13.13
CA ASP A 504 -9.18 -28.91 12.50
C ASP A 504 -9.58 -27.52 11.98
N ALA A 505 -9.50 -26.49 12.83
CA ALA A 505 -9.73 -25.11 12.42
C ALA A 505 -8.65 -24.59 11.46
N ALA A 506 -7.40 -25.07 11.56
CA ALA A 506 -6.35 -24.77 10.58
C ALA A 506 -6.72 -25.28 9.17
N ILE A 507 -7.27 -26.50 9.06
CA ILE A 507 -7.69 -27.08 7.79
C ILE A 507 -8.97 -26.40 7.26
N GLU A 508 -9.91 -26.01 8.13
CA GLU A 508 -11.09 -25.20 7.75
C GLU A 508 -10.65 -23.85 7.13
N THR A 509 -9.84 -23.08 7.86
CA THR A 509 -9.30 -21.79 7.39
C THR A 509 -8.47 -21.94 6.12
N TYR A 510 -7.61 -22.96 6.02
CA TYR A 510 -6.87 -23.25 4.79
C TYR A 510 -7.81 -23.46 3.59
N ASN A 511 -8.88 -24.24 3.75
CA ASN A 511 -9.84 -24.49 2.68
C ASN A 511 -10.56 -23.20 2.26
N LEU A 512 -11.13 -22.46 3.20
CA LEU A 512 -11.88 -21.24 2.88
C LEU A 512 -11.01 -20.16 2.21
N MET A 513 -9.77 -19.97 2.68
CA MET A 513 -8.82 -19.04 2.07
C MET A 513 -8.34 -19.51 0.68
N SER A 514 -7.98 -20.79 0.52
CA SER A 514 -7.50 -21.31 -0.77
C SER A 514 -8.60 -21.50 -1.83
N GLU A 515 -9.87 -21.51 -1.42
CA GLU A 515 -11.01 -21.41 -2.33
C GLU A 515 -11.42 -19.97 -2.65
N ARG A 516 -10.78 -18.99 -1.99
CA ARG A 516 -10.96 -17.53 -2.12
C ARG A 516 -12.26 -16.98 -1.52
N TYR A 517 -12.86 -17.59 -0.50
CA TYR A 517 -14.00 -16.98 0.20
C TYR A 517 -13.60 -15.72 1.00
N PHE A 518 -12.37 -15.67 1.52
CA PHE A 518 -11.82 -14.50 2.22
C PHE A 518 -10.29 -14.50 2.20
N THR A 519 -9.67 -13.41 2.65
CA THR A 519 -8.26 -13.38 3.03
C THR A 519 -8.04 -12.53 4.29
N HIS A 520 -7.04 -12.91 5.09
CA HIS A 520 -6.49 -12.01 6.11
C HIS A 520 -5.69 -10.87 5.47
N ALA A 521 -5.51 -9.77 6.20
CA ALA A 521 -4.72 -8.62 5.75
C ALA A 521 -3.21 -8.92 5.63
N SER A 522 -2.50 -8.10 4.85
CA SER A 522 -1.11 -8.35 4.44
C SER A 522 -0.12 -8.66 5.57
N PRO A 523 -0.12 -7.98 6.74
CA PRO A 523 0.79 -8.32 7.84
C PRO A 523 0.56 -9.73 8.39
N THR A 524 -0.69 -10.20 8.43
CA THR A 524 -0.99 -11.60 8.77
C THR A 524 -0.42 -12.56 7.72
N LEU A 525 -0.58 -12.27 6.42
CA LEU A 525 -0.04 -13.12 5.34
C LEU A 525 1.50 -13.17 5.36
N PHE A 526 2.16 -12.04 5.63
CA PHE A 526 3.62 -11.96 5.74
C PHE A 526 4.15 -12.70 6.97
N ASN A 527 3.55 -12.48 8.14
CA ASN A 527 4.19 -12.76 9.42
C ASN A 527 3.58 -13.94 10.21
N ALA A 528 2.40 -14.44 9.86
CA ALA A 528 1.85 -15.64 10.51
C ALA A 528 2.78 -16.84 10.28
N GLY A 529 3.03 -17.59 11.36
CA GLY A 529 3.99 -18.69 11.39
C GLY A 529 5.46 -18.29 11.52
N THR A 530 5.82 -17.01 11.45
CA THR A 530 7.22 -16.53 11.51
C THR A 530 7.68 -16.24 12.96
N PRO A 531 9.00 -16.15 13.26
CA PRO A 531 9.52 -16.01 14.63
C PRO A 531 9.08 -14.78 15.44
N ARG A 532 8.46 -13.77 14.80
CA ARG A 532 7.85 -12.61 15.46
C ARG A 532 6.55 -12.23 14.73
N PRO A 533 5.44 -12.94 15.00
CA PRO A 533 4.22 -12.82 14.22
C PRO A 533 3.48 -11.53 14.59
N GLN A 534 3.86 -10.40 13.99
CA GLN A 534 3.09 -9.16 14.06
C GLN A 534 2.04 -9.20 12.94
N LEU A 535 0.76 -9.31 13.31
CA LEU A 535 -0.35 -9.68 12.41
C LEU A 535 -1.36 -8.53 12.23
N SER A 536 -1.47 -7.65 13.22
CA SER A 536 -2.34 -6.47 13.23
C SER A 536 -1.89 -5.42 12.20
N SER A 537 -2.82 -4.67 11.61
CA SER A 537 -2.50 -3.80 10.45
C SER A 537 -2.39 -2.31 10.76
N CYS A 538 -3.13 -1.83 11.76
CA CYS A 538 -3.24 -0.42 12.10
C CYS A 538 -3.22 -0.20 13.61
N PHE A 539 -2.68 0.94 14.02
CA PHE A 539 -2.56 1.35 15.41
C PHE A 539 -3.09 2.78 15.58
N LEU A 540 -3.84 3.04 16.66
CA LEU A 540 -4.37 4.37 16.99
C LEU A 540 -3.75 4.86 18.30
N LEU A 541 -3.17 6.06 18.27
CA LEU A 541 -2.41 6.64 19.36
C LEU A 541 -3.00 7.99 19.78
N THR A 542 -3.05 8.21 21.08
CA THR A 542 -3.17 9.54 21.68
C THR A 542 -1.77 10.05 22.04
N MET A 543 -1.45 11.28 21.65
CA MET A 543 -0.23 11.97 22.08
C MET A 543 -0.18 12.01 23.61
N LYS A 544 0.83 11.36 24.24
CA LYS A 544 0.81 11.10 25.69
C LYS A 544 0.63 12.36 26.54
N GLU A 545 1.36 13.42 26.23
CA GLU A 545 1.30 14.71 26.94
C GLU A 545 1.69 15.87 26.01
N ASP A 546 1.24 17.08 26.35
CA ASP A 546 1.76 18.35 25.83
C ASP A 546 3.11 18.73 26.49
N SER A 547 4.06 17.80 26.43
CA SER A 547 5.40 17.89 27.01
C SER A 547 6.43 17.33 26.03
N ILE A 548 7.68 17.79 26.11
CA ILE A 548 8.76 17.26 25.25
C ILE A 548 8.98 15.76 25.51
N GLU A 549 8.77 15.30 26.75
CA GLU A 549 8.90 13.88 27.11
C GLU A 549 7.75 13.04 26.50
N GLY A 550 6.50 13.50 26.65
CA GLY A 550 5.34 12.86 26.02
C GLY A 550 5.42 12.82 24.49
N ILE A 551 5.89 13.90 23.85
CA ILE A 551 6.08 13.98 22.40
C ILE A 551 7.15 12.98 21.91
N TYR A 552 8.32 12.94 22.56
CA TYR A 552 9.41 12.04 22.14
C TYR A 552 9.14 10.57 22.49
N GLU A 553 8.41 10.28 23.56
CA GLU A 553 7.96 8.91 23.87
C GLU A 553 6.89 8.43 22.87
N THR A 554 5.94 9.30 22.50
CA THR A 554 4.96 9.01 21.43
C THR A 554 5.66 8.77 20.09
N LEU A 555 6.67 9.57 19.75
CA LEU A 555 7.51 9.38 18.55
C LEU A 555 8.27 8.04 18.57
N LYS A 556 8.81 7.65 19.73
CA LYS A 556 9.47 6.35 19.95
C LYS A 556 8.52 5.18 19.74
N ILE A 557 7.29 5.27 20.26
CA ILE A 557 6.22 4.29 20.02
C ILE A 557 5.89 4.20 18.53
N CYS A 558 5.75 5.33 17.82
CA CYS A 558 5.53 5.36 16.38
C CYS A 558 6.67 4.66 15.61
N ALA A 559 7.92 4.92 15.97
CA ALA A 559 9.08 4.27 15.36
C ALA A 559 9.11 2.75 15.64
N GLN A 560 8.69 2.30 16.83
CA GLN A 560 8.57 0.87 17.16
C GLN A 560 7.48 0.17 16.34
N ILE A 561 6.34 0.83 16.11
CA ILE A 561 5.22 0.32 15.31
C ILE A 561 5.54 0.29 13.81
N SER A 562 6.10 1.38 13.25
CA SER A 562 6.47 1.46 11.84
C SER A 562 7.54 0.42 11.48
N LYS A 563 8.48 0.15 12.40
CA LYS A 563 9.50 -0.89 12.23
C LYS A 563 8.90 -2.29 11.99
N THR A 564 7.68 -2.55 12.47
CA THR A 564 6.94 -3.80 12.25
C THR A 564 5.82 -3.66 11.23
N ALA A 565 5.92 -2.70 10.30
CA ALA A 565 4.99 -2.47 9.18
C ALA A 565 3.54 -2.05 9.54
N GLY A 566 3.32 -1.58 10.78
CA GLY A 566 2.03 -1.05 11.21
C GLY A 566 1.77 0.36 10.67
N GLY A 567 0.56 0.59 10.11
CA GLY A 567 0.07 1.93 9.79
C GLY A 567 -0.41 2.65 11.05
N ILE A 568 -0.27 3.98 11.11
CA ILE A 568 -0.53 4.76 12.32
C ILE A 568 -1.60 5.83 12.09
N GLY A 569 -2.56 5.94 13.00
CA GLY A 569 -3.32 7.17 13.25
C GLY A 569 -2.91 7.78 14.59
N LEU A 570 -2.61 9.08 14.62
CA LEU A 570 -2.16 9.78 15.84
C LEU A 570 -2.91 11.10 16.01
N ASN A 571 -3.68 11.24 17.10
CA ASN A 571 -4.26 12.53 17.48
C ASN A 571 -3.24 13.41 18.21
N ILE A 572 -3.28 14.71 17.91
CA ILE A 572 -2.38 15.74 18.44
C ILE A 572 -3.13 16.95 19.00
N HIS A 573 -4.44 16.81 19.23
CA HIS A 573 -5.37 17.87 19.69
C HIS A 573 -4.94 18.57 20.98
N ASN A 574 -4.14 17.90 21.81
CA ASN A 574 -3.70 18.38 23.11
C ASN A 574 -2.38 19.19 23.06
N VAL A 575 -1.62 19.16 21.96
CA VAL A 575 -0.32 19.85 21.85
C VAL A 575 -0.52 21.35 21.66
N ARG A 576 0.19 22.19 22.43
CA ARG A 576 -0.02 23.64 22.44
C ARG A 576 0.36 24.34 21.11
N ALA A 577 -0.54 25.20 20.64
CA ALA A 577 -0.41 25.96 19.40
C ALA A 577 0.77 26.95 19.38
N THR A 578 1.05 27.52 18.20
CA THR A 578 2.10 28.52 18.00
C THR A 578 1.89 29.74 18.91
N GLY A 579 2.96 30.25 19.54
CA GLY A 579 2.87 31.40 20.45
C GLY A 579 2.27 31.10 21.82
N SER A 580 2.02 29.84 22.19
CA SER A 580 1.59 29.48 23.55
C SER A 580 2.74 29.54 24.54
N TYR A 581 2.49 30.04 25.75
CA TYR A 581 3.53 30.19 26.78
C TYR A 581 4.09 28.83 27.23
N ILE A 582 5.39 28.79 27.51
CA ILE A 582 6.07 27.63 28.07
C ILE A 582 6.59 27.98 29.47
N ALA A 583 5.87 27.52 30.48
CA ALA A 583 6.30 27.59 31.88
C ALA A 583 7.64 26.85 32.05
N GLY A 584 8.51 27.38 32.92
CA GLY A 584 9.85 26.84 33.18
C GLY A 584 10.93 27.35 32.23
N THR A 585 10.70 27.40 30.90
CA THR A 585 11.67 27.98 29.95
C THR A 585 11.48 29.48 29.72
N ASN A 586 10.30 30.02 30.07
CA ASN A 586 9.90 31.42 29.82
C ASN A 586 9.99 31.81 28.32
N GLY A 587 9.73 30.83 27.45
CA GLY A 587 9.62 31.00 26.00
C GLY A 587 8.20 30.81 25.49
N TYR A 588 8.05 30.79 24.18
CA TYR A 588 6.81 30.52 23.47
C TYR A 588 6.94 29.29 22.58
N SER A 589 5.84 28.56 22.38
CA SER A 589 5.76 27.40 21.50
C SER A 589 5.90 27.80 20.03
N ASN A 590 6.55 26.93 19.26
CA ASN A 590 6.60 27.01 17.80
C ASN A 590 5.45 26.24 17.12
N GLY A 591 4.47 25.77 17.91
CA GLY A 591 3.28 25.07 17.44
C GLY A 591 3.53 23.67 16.88
N LEU A 592 2.52 23.16 16.17
CA LEU A 592 2.54 21.81 15.62
C LEU A 592 3.59 21.62 14.50
N LEU A 593 3.95 22.67 13.75
CA LEU A 593 4.79 22.54 12.55
C LEU A 593 6.14 21.84 12.79
N PRO A 594 7.00 22.27 13.75
CA PRO A 594 8.31 21.64 13.91
C PRO A 594 8.21 20.23 14.48
N MET A 595 7.19 19.96 15.30
CA MET A 595 6.90 18.61 15.79
C MET A 595 6.54 17.69 14.61
N LEU A 596 5.61 18.11 13.75
CA LEU A 596 5.17 17.33 12.59
C LEU A 596 6.32 17.05 11.61
N ARG A 597 7.26 17.97 11.43
CA ARG A 597 8.49 17.72 10.64
C ARG A 597 9.42 16.67 11.27
N VAL A 598 9.43 16.50 12.59
CA VAL A 598 10.13 15.37 13.24
C VAL A 598 9.42 14.05 12.95
N PHE A 599 8.09 13.97 13.12
CA PHE A 599 7.31 12.78 12.78
C PHE A 599 7.44 12.38 11.29
N ASN A 600 7.42 13.36 10.38
CA ASN A 600 7.65 13.17 8.95
C ASN A 600 9.01 12.51 8.67
N ASN A 601 10.09 13.06 9.27
CA ASN A 601 11.43 12.51 9.10
C ASN A 601 11.59 11.12 9.74
N THR A 602 10.86 10.81 10.81
CA THR A 602 10.80 9.46 11.39
C THR A 602 10.02 8.48 10.51
N ALA A 603 8.93 8.89 9.86
CA ALA A 603 8.20 8.06 8.90
C ALA A 603 9.10 7.64 7.73
N ARG A 604 9.85 8.59 7.15
CA ARG A 604 10.87 8.34 6.11
C ARG A 604 12.02 7.45 6.56
N TYR A 605 12.46 7.58 7.81
CA TYR A 605 13.61 6.86 8.35
C TYR A 605 13.30 5.40 8.71
N VAL A 606 12.04 5.05 8.99
CA VAL A 606 11.63 3.72 9.42
C VAL A 606 10.77 3.04 8.33
N ASP A 607 11.44 2.72 7.22
CA ASP A 607 10.93 2.18 5.94
C ASP A 607 10.42 0.72 5.97
N GLN A 608 9.95 0.27 7.14
CA GLN A 608 9.32 -1.03 7.37
C GLN A 608 10.16 -2.25 6.93
N GLY A 609 11.49 -2.10 6.90
CA GLY A 609 12.43 -3.21 6.70
C GLY A 609 12.97 -3.36 5.27
N GLY A 610 13.32 -2.25 4.61
CA GLY A 610 13.89 -2.24 3.27
C GLY A 610 12.84 -2.11 2.18
N ASN A 611 12.10 -1.00 2.19
CA ASN A 611 11.05 -0.63 1.22
C ASN A 611 10.00 -1.72 0.93
N LYS A 612 9.70 -2.63 1.89
CA LYS A 612 8.56 -3.55 1.76
C LYS A 612 7.21 -2.82 1.69
N ARG A 613 7.13 -1.66 2.36
CA ARG A 613 6.02 -0.71 2.40
C ARG A 613 6.55 0.57 3.06
N PRO A 614 6.25 1.79 2.59
CA PRO A 614 6.72 3.01 3.25
C PRO A 614 6.11 3.22 4.65
N GLY A 615 6.83 3.90 5.55
CA GLY A 615 6.29 4.36 6.83
C GLY A 615 5.21 5.42 6.61
N ALA A 616 3.99 5.19 7.09
CA ALA A 616 2.83 6.04 6.80
C ALA A 616 2.01 6.32 8.07
N PHE A 617 1.93 7.60 8.47
CA PHE A 617 1.17 8.07 9.63
C PHE A 617 0.11 9.08 9.18
N ALA A 618 -1.12 8.94 9.66
CA ALA A 618 -2.19 9.93 9.55
C ALA A 618 -2.27 10.75 10.84
N MET A 619 -2.11 12.06 10.72
CA MET A 619 -2.18 13.01 11.82
C MET A 619 -3.59 13.57 11.93
N TYR A 620 -4.21 13.47 13.11
CA TYR A 620 -5.58 13.91 13.36
C TYR A 620 -5.60 15.21 14.17
N LEU A 621 -6.36 16.20 13.69
CA LEU A 621 -6.56 17.49 14.35
C LEU A 621 -8.04 17.90 14.36
N GLU A 622 -8.54 18.43 15.49
CA GLU A 622 -9.88 19.05 15.55
C GLU A 622 -9.84 20.49 14.98
N PRO A 623 -10.87 20.93 14.23
CA PRO A 623 -10.83 22.20 13.48
C PRO A 623 -10.85 23.48 14.33
N TRP A 624 -10.96 23.38 15.66
CA TRP A 624 -10.82 24.53 16.58
C TRP A 624 -9.38 24.83 16.98
N HIS A 625 -8.41 23.97 16.64
CA HIS A 625 -7.03 24.16 17.06
C HIS A 625 -6.38 25.38 16.35
N ALA A 626 -5.71 26.26 17.09
CA ALA A 626 -5.23 27.53 16.53
C ALA A 626 -4.14 27.42 15.44
N ASP A 627 -3.47 26.27 15.30
CA ASP A 627 -2.54 26.00 14.18
C ASP A 627 -3.25 25.41 12.91
N ILE A 628 -4.59 25.32 12.88
CA ILE A 628 -5.34 24.57 11.85
C ILE A 628 -5.05 24.99 10.40
N PHE A 629 -4.94 26.29 10.10
CA PHE A 629 -4.63 26.75 8.73
C PHE A 629 -3.25 26.27 8.25
N MET A 630 -2.25 26.30 9.13
CA MET A 630 -0.91 25.77 8.83
C MET A 630 -0.97 24.27 8.58
N PHE A 631 -1.75 23.53 9.40
CA PHE A 631 -1.91 22.09 9.27
C PHE A 631 -2.49 21.67 7.90
N LEU A 632 -3.45 22.44 7.36
CA LEU A 632 -4.01 22.21 6.02
C LEU A 632 -2.97 22.41 4.89
N ASP A 633 -2.04 23.35 5.06
CA ASP A 633 -1.00 23.65 4.05
C ASP A 633 0.14 22.61 4.02
N LEU A 634 0.31 21.75 5.04
CA LEU A 634 1.51 20.92 5.22
C LEU A 634 1.82 19.95 4.08
N ARG A 635 0.80 19.49 3.35
CA ARG A 635 0.92 18.55 2.23
C ARG A 635 0.94 19.23 0.86
N LYS A 636 0.61 20.52 0.76
CA LYS A 636 0.55 21.24 -0.52
C LYS A 636 1.89 21.19 -1.25
N ASN A 637 1.84 20.99 -2.57
CA ASN A 637 3.03 20.84 -3.40
C ASN A 637 3.86 22.14 -3.38
N PHE A 638 3.21 23.28 -3.61
CA PHE A 638 3.82 24.59 -3.61
C PHE A 638 4.08 25.12 -2.18
N GLY A 639 5.04 26.04 -2.06
CA GLY A 639 5.50 26.62 -0.79
C GLY A 639 6.92 26.19 -0.42
N LYS A 640 7.41 26.65 0.73
CA LYS A 640 8.78 26.37 1.19
C LYS A 640 8.85 25.05 1.96
N ASP A 641 9.86 24.22 1.71
CA ASP A 641 9.98 22.91 2.36
C ASP A 641 10.21 22.98 3.88
N GLU A 642 10.63 24.12 4.44
CA GLU A 642 10.70 24.28 5.89
C GLU A 642 9.33 24.33 6.59
N ILE A 643 8.25 24.59 5.82
CA ILE A 643 6.85 24.65 6.27
C ILE A 643 6.01 23.51 5.69
N ARG A 644 6.63 22.38 5.35
CA ARG A 644 5.98 21.20 4.73
C ARG A 644 6.38 19.90 5.42
N ALA A 645 5.49 18.92 5.32
CA ALA A 645 5.64 17.56 5.82
C ALA A 645 4.76 16.62 4.97
N ARG A 646 5.18 16.41 3.71
CA ARG A 646 4.39 15.73 2.67
C ARG A 646 4.38 14.20 2.80
N ASP A 647 5.30 13.62 3.57
CA ASP A 647 5.38 12.18 3.85
C ASP A 647 4.34 11.73 4.92
N LEU A 648 3.66 12.69 5.56
CA LEU A 648 2.53 12.46 6.46
C LEU A 648 1.18 12.64 5.75
N PHE A 649 0.17 11.93 6.24
CA PHE A 649 -1.24 12.11 5.86
C PHE A 649 -1.95 12.96 6.92
N TYR A 650 -3.02 13.65 6.54
CA TYR A 650 -3.72 14.60 7.40
C TYR A 650 -5.21 14.32 7.43
N ALA A 651 -5.81 14.43 8.62
CA ALA A 651 -7.20 14.11 8.86
C ALA A 651 -7.83 15.12 9.84
N LEU A 652 -9.09 15.48 9.58
CA LEU A 652 -9.88 16.33 10.46
C LEU A 652 -10.83 15.48 11.30
N TRP A 653 -10.83 15.76 12.61
CA TRP A 653 -11.75 15.17 13.58
C TRP A 653 -12.82 16.22 13.91
N VAL A 654 -13.91 16.21 13.14
CA VAL A 654 -14.84 17.34 13.02
C VAL A 654 -16.04 17.19 13.97
N PRO A 655 -16.27 18.11 14.92
CA PRO A 655 -17.51 18.13 15.71
C PRO A 655 -18.70 18.65 14.89
N ASP A 656 -19.90 18.19 15.22
CA ASP A 656 -21.17 18.59 14.60
C ASP A 656 -21.34 20.13 14.65
N LEU A 657 -20.91 20.77 15.76
CA LEU A 657 -20.94 22.22 15.93
C LEU A 657 -20.16 22.98 14.85
N PHE A 658 -19.05 22.45 14.32
CA PHE A 658 -18.34 23.11 13.23
C PHE A 658 -19.18 23.13 11.95
N MET A 659 -19.83 22.00 11.62
CA MET A 659 -20.70 21.88 10.46
C MET A 659 -21.95 22.77 10.60
N GLU A 660 -22.54 22.87 11.80
CA GLU A 660 -23.58 23.86 12.12
C GLU A 660 -23.11 25.30 11.86
N ARG A 661 -21.99 25.72 12.47
CA ARG A 661 -21.46 27.09 12.34
C ARG A 661 -21.09 27.41 10.87
N VAL A 662 -20.61 26.44 10.08
CA VAL A 662 -20.36 26.61 8.62
C VAL A 662 -21.66 26.80 7.84
N ARG A 663 -22.67 25.94 8.07
CA ARG A 663 -24.00 26.03 7.42
C ARG A 663 -24.68 27.37 7.69
N ASP A 664 -24.64 27.80 8.96
CA ASP A 664 -25.41 28.95 9.45
C ASP A 664 -24.62 30.28 9.34
N ASN A 665 -23.47 30.27 8.65
CA ASN A 665 -22.53 31.40 8.50
C ASN A 665 -22.12 32.06 9.84
N GLY A 666 -22.04 31.22 10.86
CA GLY A 666 -21.65 31.58 12.21
C GLY A 666 -20.15 31.88 12.34
N GLU A 667 -19.78 32.24 13.56
CA GLU A 667 -18.39 32.44 13.94
C GLU A 667 -17.80 31.17 14.54
N TRP A 668 -16.49 31.02 14.43
CA TRP A 668 -15.73 29.87 14.88
C TRP A 668 -14.49 30.38 15.60
N SER A 669 -14.37 30.01 16.88
CA SER A 669 -13.25 30.42 17.71
C SER A 669 -12.12 29.40 17.67
N LEU A 670 -10.90 29.89 17.45
CA LEU A 670 -9.68 29.10 17.44
C LEU A 670 -8.99 29.18 18.81
N PHE A 671 -8.65 28.02 19.37
CA PHE A 671 -8.12 27.88 20.72
C PHE A 671 -6.77 27.14 20.74
N CYS A 672 -5.98 27.40 21.79
CA CYS A 672 -4.91 26.49 22.18
C CYS A 672 -5.43 25.52 23.26
N PRO A 673 -5.13 24.21 23.20
CA PRO A 673 -5.57 23.23 24.21
C PRO A 673 -5.02 23.51 25.63
N ASN A 674 -3.89 24.21 25.76
CA ASN A 674 -3.38 24.66 27.07
C ASN A 674 -4.24 25.79 27.68
N GLU A 675 -5.03 26.51 26.88
CA GLU A 675 -5.88 27.64 27.30
C GLU A 675 -7.36 27.23 27.37
N ALA A 676 -7.80 26.33 26.49
CA ALA A 676 -9.11 25.69 26.44
C ALA A 676 -8.98 24.15 26.60
N PRO A 677 -8.56 23.65 27.78
CA PRO A 677 -8.35 22.23 28.01
C PRO A 677 -9.65 21.42 27.99
N GLY A 678 -9.56 20.11 27.73
CA GLY A 678 -10.70 19.20 27.79
C GLY A 678 -11.57 19.15 26.53
N LEU A 679 -11.44 20.06 25.56
CA LEU A 679 -12.22 20.04 24.31
C LEU A 679 -12.07 18.72 23.51
N CYS A 680 -10.92 18.06 23.57
CA CYS A 680 -10.68 16.74 22.99
C CYS A 680 -11.06 15.55 23.89
N GLU A 681 -11.50 15.81 25.11
CA GLU A 681 -11.97 14.80 26.08
C GLU A 681 -13.50 14.65 26.10
N VAL A 682 -14.23 15.55 25.45
CA VAL A 682 -15.71 15.56 25.37
C VAL A 682 -16.21 15.63 23.92
N TRP A 683 -17.47 15.26 23.69
CA TRP A 683 -18.12 15.23 22.37
C TRP A 683 -19.60 15.66 22.47
N GLY A 684 -20.26 15.90 21.34
CA GLY A 684 -21.69 16.24 21.27
C GLY A 684 -22.06 17.52 22.05
N ASP A 685 -23.15 17.45 22.81
CA ASP A 685 -23.65 18.60 23.58
C ASP A 685 -22.69 19.06 24.69
N GLU A 686 -21.97 18.13 25.33
CA GLU A 686 -20.96 18.48 26.35
C GLU A 686 -19.75 19.22 25.72
N PHE A 687 -19.37 18.85 24.50
CA PHE A 687 -18.40 19.63 23.71
C PHE A 687 -18.94 21.02 23.39
N LYS A 688 -20.21 21.14 22.98
CA LYS A 688 -20.85 22.40 22.61
C LYS A 688 -20.92 23.37 23.80
N ASP A 689 -21.36 22.90 24.95
CA ASP A 689 -21.41 23.69 26.19
C ASP A 689 -20.02 24.16 26.64
N LEU A 690 -19.00 23.29 26.57
CA LEU A 690 -17.62 23.62 26.94
C LEU A 690 -16.97 24.60 25.94
N PHE A 691 -17.19 24.41 24.64
CA PHE A 691 -16.70 25.28 23.58
C PHE A 691 -17.29 26.69 23.73
N GLU A 692 -18.61 26.82 23.80
CA GLU A 692 -19.27 28.11 23.92
C GLU A 692 -18.99 28.78 25.28
N LYS A 693 -18.72 28.01 26.33
CA LYS A 693 -18.19 28.55 27.59
C LYS A 693 -16.84 29.23 27.38
N TYR A 694 -15.92 28.63 26.62
CA TYR A 694 -14.63 29.23 26.33
C TYR A 694 -14.70 30.41 25.33
N GLU A 695 -15.71 30.44 24.44
CA GLU A 695 -16.06 31.65 23.68
C GLU A 695 -16.53 32.77 24.62
N ARG A 696 -17.48 32.50 25.53
CA ARG A 696 -18.01 33.46 26.51
C ARG A 696 -16.96 33.95 27.52
N GLU A 697 -15.99 33.12 27.88
CA GLU A 697 -14.85 33.48 28.75
C GLU A 697 -13.74 34.23 28.00
N GLY A 698 -13.85 34.45 26.68
CA GLY A 698 -12.87 35.19 25.88
C GLY A 698 -11.52 34.49 25.73
N ARG A 699 -11.49 33.15 25.77
CA ARG A 699 -10.25 32.36 25.64
C ARG A 699 -9.78 32.13 24.19
N ALA A 700 -10.55 32.61 23.21
CA ALA A 700 -10.24 32.48 21.80
C ALA A 700 -8.98 33.28 21.43
N ARG A 701 -8.11 32.69 20.61
CA ARG A 701 -6.90 33.34 20.07
C ARG A 701 -7.19 34.15 18.81
N GLU A 702 -8.07 33.63 17.97
CA GLU A 702 -8.67 34.29 16.82
C GLU A 702 -10.12 33.79 16.74
N THR A 703 -11.07 34.66 16.41
CA THR A 703 -12.43 34.26 16.05
C THR A 703 -12.65 34.63 14.58
N ILE A 704 -13.08 33.66 13.78
CA ILE A 704 -13.21 33.76 12.32
C ILE A 704 -14.64 33.45 11.91
N LYS A 705 -15.02 33.75 10.65
CA LYS A 705 -16.17 33.07 10.04
C LYS A 705 -15.85 31.61 9.81
N ALA A 706 -16.75 30.71 10.20
CA ALA A 706 -16.56 29.27 10.04
C ALA A 706 -16.30 28.90 8.57
N GLN A 707 -16.96 29.59 7.63
CA GLN A 707 -16.76 29.42 6.19
C GLN A 707 -15.33 29.79 5.71
N LYS A 708 -14.59 30.69 6.39
CA LYS A 708 -13.17 30.98 6.08
C LYS A 708 -12.32 29.72 6.21
N LEU A 709 -12.54 28.94 7.27
CA LEU A 709 -11.86 27.66 7.47
C LEU A 709 -12.39 26.59 6.51
N TRP A 710 -13.70 26.56 6.26
CA TRP A 710 -14.31 25.64 5.29
C TRP A 710 -13.66 25.73 3.90
N TYR A 711 -13.51 26.93 3.34
CA TYR A 711 -12.89 27.09 2.03
C TYR A 711 -11.42 26.64 2.00
N ALA A 712 -10.65 26.86 3.08
CA ALA A 712 -9.28 26.36 3.18
C ALA A 712 -9.20 24.82 3.24
N ILE A 713 -10.18 24.16 3.85
CA ILE A 713 -10.30 22.69 3.83
C ILE A 713 -10.55 22.20 2.41
N LEU A 714 -11.49 22.83 1.68
CA LEU A 714 -11.82 22.44 0.30
C LEU A 714 -10.68 22.72 -0.69
N GLU A 715 -9.95 23.81 -0.50
CA GLU A 715 -8.75 24.15 -1.28
C GLU A 715 -7.68 23.07 -1.10
N ALA A 716 -7.30 22.74 0.14
CA ALA A 716 -6.33 21.69 0.43
C ALA A 716 -6.75 20.33 -0.16
N GLN A 717 -8.04 19.98 -0.05
CA GLN A 717 -8.58 18.74 -0.63
C GLN A 717 -8.51 18.73 -2.15
N THR A 718 -8.76 19.88 -2.80
CA THR A 718 -8.66 20.02 -4.26
C THR A 718 -7.21 19.94 -4.74
N GLU A 719 -6.25 20.50 -3.99
CA GLU A 719 -4.81 20.45 -4.30
C GLU A 719 -4.16 19.08 -4.02
N THR A 720 -4.60 18.34 -3.00
CA THR A 720 -3.82 17.22 -2.42
C THR A 720 -4.59 15.94 -2.14
N GLY A 721 -5.91 15.92 -2.35
CA GLY A 721 -6.81 14.84 -1.92
C GLY A 721 -7.00 14.74 -0.40
N ASN A 722 -6.42 15.67 0.37
CA ASN A 722 -6.34 15.67 1.84
C ASN A 722 -6.68 17.07 2.41
N PRO A 723 -7.14 17.22 3.66
CA PRO A 723 -7.26 16.17 4.68
C PRO A 723 -8.49 15.28 4.51
N PHE A 724 -8.41 14.08 5.11
CA PHE A 724 -9.55 13.19 5.34
C PHE A 724 -10.61 13.88 6.23
N MET A 725 -11.88 13.49 6.09
CA MET A 725 -13.01 14.05 6.84
C MET A 725 -13.72 12.99 7.67
N LEU A 726 -13.64 13.11 8.99
CA LEU A 726 -14.33 12.24 9.94
C LEU A 726 -15.11 13.07 10.97
N TYR A 727 -16.32 12.63 11.31
CA TYR A 727 -17.23 13.34 12.19
C TYR A 727 -17.13 12.78 13.61
N LYS A 728 -16.41 13.51 14.48
CA LYS A 728 -16.11 13.18 15.88
C LYS A 728 -17.33 12.66 16.63
N ASP A 729 -18.44 13.37 16.49
CA ASP A 729 -19.64 13.09 17.27
C ASP A 729 -20.41 11.88 16.70
N ALA A 730 -20.45 11.69 15.37
CA ALA A 730 -21.02 10.48 14.77
C ALA A 730 -20.17 9.22 15.08
N CYS A 731 -18.86 9.38 15.22
CA CYS A 731 -17.94 8.33 15.67
C CYS A 731 -18.20 7.93 17.14
N ASN A 732 -18.25 8.90 18.06
CA ASN A 732 -18.43 8.65 19.48
C ASN A 732 -19.85 8.17 19.83
N ARG A 733 -20.89 8.89 19.38
CA ARG A 733 -22.32 8.61 19.62
C ARG A 733 -22.78 7.22 19.14
N LYS A 734 -22.00 6.58 18.26
CA LYS A 734 -22.34 5.32 17.60
C LYS A 734 -21.19 4.31 17.64
N SER A 735 -20.42 4.29 18.73
CA SER A 735 -19.39 3.28 19.01
C SER A 735 -19.75 2.47 20.25
N ASN A 736 -19.61 1.15 20.15
CA ASN A 736 -19.77 0.26 21.30
C ASN A 736 -18.66 0.44 22.36
N GLN A 737 -17.59 1.18 22.05
CA GLN A 737 -16.54 1.55 23.01
C GLN A 737 -16.81 2.88 23.75
N GLN A 738 -17.99 3.51 23.60
CA GLN A 738 -18.29 4.79 24.28
C GLN A 738 -18.21 4.75 25.82
N ASN A 739 -18.27 3.57 26.43
CA ASN A 739 -18.07 3.37 27.88
C ASN A 739 -16.61 3.53 28.34
N LEU A 740 -15.64 3.62 27.42
CA LEU A 740 -14.22 3.86 27.70
C LEU A 740 -13.86 5.36 27.80
N GLY A 741 -14.75 6.23 27.31
CA GLY A 741 -14.52 7.66 27.15
C GLY A 741 -14.30 8.06 25.69
N THR A 742 -13.99 9.34 25.47
CA THR A 742 -13.99 9.96 24.14
C THR A 742 -12.91 9.41 23.21
N ILE A 743 -13.35 8.94 22.04
CA ILE A 743 -12.53 8.54 20.90
C ILE A 743 -12.06 9.79 20.16
N LYS A 744 -10.75 9.85 19.87
CA LYS A 744 -10.04 11.09 19.46
C LYS A 744 -9.51 11.06 18.03
N CYS A 745 -9.47 9.91 17.37
CA CYS A 745 -9.06 9.77 15.98
C CYS A 745 -9.54 8.44 15.38
N SER A 746 -9.24 8.28 14.10
CA SER A 746 -9.24 6.99 13.41
C SER A 746 -7.79 6.57 13.07
N ASN A 747 -7.61 5.52 12.28
CA ASN A 747 -6.31 5.00 11.82
C ASN A 747 -5.79 5.72 10.55
N LEU A 748 -4.77 5.13 9.91
CA LEU A 748 -4.24 5.57 8.63
C LEU A 748 -5.28 5.59 7.49
N CYS A 749 -6.23 4.64 7.47
CA CYS A 749 -7.15 4.43 6.34
C CYS A 749 -8.61 4.82 6.63
N THR A 750 -8.90 5.44 7.78
CA THR A 750 -10.19 6.04 8.16
C THR A 750 -11.36 5.07 8.42
N GLU A 751 -11.12 3.77 8.54
CA GLU A 751 -12.13 2.75 8.85
C GLU A 751 -12.21 2.36 10.34
N ILE A 752 -11.16 2.62 11.13
CA ILE A 752 -11.08 2.15 12.53
C ILE A 752 -11.49 3.25 13.51
N VAL A 753 -12.38 2.95 14.47
CA VAL A 753 -12.91 3.91 15.44
C VAL A 753 -12.81 3.28 16.84
N GLU A 754 -11.57 3.15 17.30
CA GLU A 754 -11.20 2.52 18.58
C GLU A 754 -10.67 3.57 19.58
N TYR A 755 -10.96 3.37 20.86
CA TYR A 755 -10.48 4.21 21.97
C TYR A 755 -8.95 4.11 22.13
N SER A 756 -8.30 5.27 22.36
CA SER A 756 -6.86 5.33 22.66
C SER A 756 -6.54 6.42 23.68
N SER A 757 -5.59 6.14 24.57
CA SER A 757 -5.19 6.99 25.70
C SER A 757 -3.66 7.07 25.79
N PRO A 758 -3.09 7.90 26.68
CA PRO A 758 -1.64 7.89 26.94
C PRO A 758 -1.10 6.51 27.37
N ASP A 759 -1.95 5.64 27.90
CA ASP A 759 -1.62 4.29 28.37
C ASP A 759 -2.10 3.18 27.40
N GLU A 760 -2.87 3.49 26.36
CA GLU A 760 -3.54 2.50 25.51
C GLU A 760 -3.48 2.89 24.04
N VAL A 761 -2.82 2.05 23.25
CA VAL A 761 -2.70 2.19 21.81
C VAL A 761 -3.64 1.18 21.18
N ALA A 762 -4.68 1.62 20.47
CA ALA A 762 -5.63 0.70 19.85
C ALA A 762 -5.00 -0.08 18.70
N VAL A 763 -5.55 -1.25 18.35
CA VAL A 763 -4.87 -2.25 17.48
C VAL A 763 -5.88 -3.02 16.64
N CYS A 764 -5.95 -2.71 15.34
CA CYS A 764 -6.89 -3.39 14.46
C CYS A 764 -6.33 -4.68 13.83
N ASN A 765 -7.16 -5.72 13.88
CA ASN A 765 -6.91 -7.07 13.40
C ASN A 765 -7.86 -7.35 12.22
N LEU A 766 -7.33 -7.40 10.99
CA LEU A 766 -8.09 -7.22 9.75
C LEU A 766 -8.19 -8.47 8.85
N ALA A 767 -9.36 -8.70 8.25
CA ALA A 767 -9.59 -9.63 7.14
C ALA A 767 -10.75 -9.17 6.24
N SER A 768 -10.71 -9.48 4.94
CA SER A 768 -11.74 -9.10 3.98
C SER A 768 -12.40 -10.31 3.30
N ILE A 769 -13.74 -10.28 3.25
CA ILE A 769 -14.60 -11.29 2.62
C ILE A 769 -14.71 -11.00 1.13
N ALA A 770 -14.51 -12.02 0.29
CA ALA A 770 -14.66 -11.87 -1.16
C ALA A 770 -16.11 -12.10 -1.59
N LEU A 771 -16.87 -11.01 -1.69
CA LEU A 771 -18.30 -11.04 -2.00
C LEU A 771 -18.68 -11.80 -3.29
N PRO A 772 -17.86 -11.83 -4.35
CA PRO A 772 -18.16 -12.63 -5.56
C PRO A 772 -18.24 -14.14 -5.32
N SER A 773 -17.56 -14.67 -4.29
CA SER A 773 -17.53 -16.10 -3.99
C SER A 773 -18.84 -16.65 -3.38
N PHE A 774 -19.83 -15.79 -3.16
CA PHE A 774 -21.16 -16.15 -2.66
C PHE A 774 -22.27 -15.96 -3.71
N VAL A 775 -21.92 -15.53 -4.93
CA VAL A 775 -22.85 -15.51 -6.07
C VAL A 775 -22.99 -16.92 -6.64
N ILE A 776 -24.17 -17.53 -6.50
CA ILE A 776 -24.44 -18.88 -7.04
C ILE A 776 -24.70 -18.80 -8.56
N ASN A 777 -25.49 -17.81 -8.98
CA ASN A 777 -25.84 -17.53 -10.37
C ASN A 777 -26.31 -16.06 -10.49
N ARG A 778 -26.77 -15.63 -11.68
CA ARG A 778 -27.23 -14.24 -11.94
C ARG A 778 -28.46 -13.81 -11.12
N GLU A 779 -29.11 -14.72 -10.37
CA GLU A 779 -30.37 -14.48 -9.65
C GLU A 779 -30.26 -14.71 -8.12
N LYS A 780 -29.24 -15.46 -7.65
CA LYS A 780 -29.15 -15.90 -6.25
C LYS A 780 -27.78 -15.67 -5.62
N TYR A 781 -27.81 -14.94 -4.50
CA TYR A 781 -26.70 -14.77 -3.55
C TYR A 781 -26.84 -15.73 -2.36
N ASP A 782 -25.74 -16.23 -1.81
CA ASP A 782 -25.73 -17.19 -0.69
C ASP A 782 -25.42 -16.54 0.66
N PHE A 783 -26.46 -15.96 1.26
CA PHE A 783 -26.37 -15.33 2.59
C PHE A 783 -26.04 -16.32 3.71
N GLN A 784 -26.47 -17.59 3.62
CA GLN A 784 -26.10 -18.59 4.63
C GLN A 784 -24.61 -18.91 4.55
N LYS A 785 -24.06 -19.11 3.34
CA LYS A 785 -22.63 -19.35 3.18
C LYS A 785 -21.80 -18.13 3.59
N LEU A 786 -22.29 -16.91 3.35
CA LEU A 786 -21.67 -15.66 3.84
C LEU A 786 -21.65 -15.62 5.37
N HIS A 787 -22.76 -15.96 6.02
CA HIS A 787 -22.89 -16.05 7.48
C HIS A 787 -21.89 -17.07 8.05
N ASP A 788 -21.92 -18.32 7.56
CA ASP A 788 -21.03 -19.41 8.00
C ASP A 788 -19.55 -19.02 7.91
N VAL A 789 -19.13 -18.46 6.77
CA VAL A 789 -17.75 -18.02 6.56
C VAL A 789 -17.37 -16.87 7.49
N THR A 790 -18.27 -15.90 7.70
CA THR A 790 -18.02 -14.77 8.61
C THR A 790 -17.81 -15.23 10.06
N LYS A 791 -18.54 -16.27 10.50
CA LYS A 791 -18.33 -16.88 11.83
C LYS A 791 -16.93 -17.47 11.99
N VAL A 792 -16.37 -18.10 10.95
CA VAL A 792 -14.98 -18.60 10.96
C VAL A 792 -13.98 -17.44 11.02
N ILE A 793 -14.13 -16.42 10.18
CA ILE A 793 -13.20 -15.27 10.15
C ILE A 793 -13.20 -14.53 11.50
N THR A 794 -14.37 -14.37 12.13
CA THR A 794 -14.51 -13.80 13.48
C THR A 794 -13.67 -14.58 14.50
N LYS A 795 -13.75 -15.91 14.47
CA LYS A 795 -12.96 -16.79 15.34
C LYS A 795 -11.45 -16.72 15.05
N ASN A 796 -11.07 -16.57 13.77
CA ASN A 796 -9.68 -16.39 13.36
C ASN A 796 -9.10 -15.07 13.85
N LEU A 797 -9.82 -13.95 13.65
CA LEU A 797 -9.39 -12.64 14.12
C LEU A 797 -9.33 -12.57 15.65
N ASN A 798 -10.26 -13.22 16.36
CA ASN A 798 -10.17 -13.35 17.81
C ASN A 798 -8.97 -14.19 18.28
N LYS A 799 -8.57 -15.24 17.54
CA LYS A 799 -7.32 -15.99 17.83
C LYS A 799 -6.06 -15.16 17.53
N ILE A 800 -6.08 -14.32 16.49
CA ILE A 800 -4.96 -13.42 16.16
C ILE A 800 -4.62 -12.47 17.31
N ILE A 801 -5.60 -11.97 18.06
CA ILE A 801 -5.39 -11.14 19.27
C ILE A 801 -4.51 -11.86 20.32
N ASP A 802 -4.58 -13.19 20.40
CA ASP A 802 -3.81 -13.95 21.38
C ASP A 802 -2.45 -14.45 20.87
N VAL A 803 -2.27 -14.56 19.55
CA VAL A 803 -1.01 -14.99 18.91
C VAL A 803 -0.11 -13.81 18.48
N ASN A 804 -0.67 -12.62 18.30
CA ASN A 804 0.05 -11.45 17.79
C ASN A 804 1.21 -11.00 18.71
N TYR A 805 2.37 -10.74 18.11
CA TYR A 805 3.51 -10.08 18.74
C TYR A 805 3.31 -8.55 18.72
N TYR A 806 3.11 -7.97 19.90
CA TYR A 806 2.92 -6.51 20.05
C TYR A 806 4.27 -5.77 20.09
N PRO A 807 4.44 -4.65 19.34
CA PRO A 807 5.69 -3.89 19.32
C PRO A 807 5.88 -2.97 20.55
N VAL A 808 4.80 -2.70 21.30
CA VAL A 808 4.73 -1.86 22.52
C VAL A 808 3.67 -2.43 23.48
N ILE A 809 3.80 -2.16 24.79
CA ILE A 809 2.96 -2.77 25.83
C ILE A 809 1.55 -2.17 25.89
N GLU A 810 1.41 -0.88 25.55
CA GLU A 810 0.14 -0.17 25.46
C GLU A 810 -0.78 -0.75 24.37
N ALA A 811 -0.19 -1.37 23.35
CA ALA A 811 -0.89 -2.05 22.26
C ALA A 811 -1.38 -3.45 22.67
N GLU A 812 -0.57 -4.19 23.43
CA GLU A 812 -1.01 -5.46 24.02
C GLU A 812 -2.15 -5.21 25.02
N ARG A 813 -1.99 -4.20 25.90
CA ARG A 813 -3.00 -3.80 26.88
C ARG A 813 -4.36 -3.54 26.23
N SER A 814 -4.44 -2.58 25.30
CA SER A 814 -5.71 -2.20 24.65
C SER A 814 -6.37 -3.39 23.96
N ASN A 815 -5.62 -4.13 23.14
CA ASN A 815 -6.17 -5.24 22.36
C ASN A 815 -6.60 -6.42 23.24
N LYS A 816 -5.91 -6.69 24.37
CA LYS A 816 -6.33 -7.75 25.32
C LYS A 816 -7.58 -7.38 26.10
N ARG A 817 -7.75 -6.11 26.47
CA ARG A 817 -8.90 -5.61 27.25
C ARG A 817 -10.19 -5.50 26.44
N HIS A 818 -10.13 -4.90 25.25
CA HIS A 818 -11.31 -4.59 24.44
C HIS A 818 -11.52 -5.56 23.27
N ARG A 819 -10.46 -6.29 22.86
CA ARG A 819 -10.47 -7.32 21.82
C ARG A 819 -11.16 -6.92 20.49
N PRO A 820 -10.92 -5.72 19.92
CA PRO A 820 -11.55 -5.32 18.66
C PRO A 820 -11.01 -6.12 17.46
N ILE A 821 -11.87 -6.31 16.47
CA ILE A 821 -11.51 -6.84 15.16
C ILE A 821 -12.11 -5.95 14.05
N GLY A 822 -11.64 -6.10 12.82
CA GLY A 822 -12.21 -5.43 11.65
C GLY A 822 -12.43 -6.41 10.50
N LEU A 823 -13.70 -6.80 10.34
CA LEU A 823 -14.20 -7.52 9.17
C LEU A 823 -14.54 -6.52 8.07
N GLY A 824 -13.87 -6.66 6.92
CA GLY A 824 -14.15 -5.91 5.71
C GLY A 824 -14.66 -6.79 4.57
N VAL A 825 -14.82 -6.18 3.40
CA VAL A 825 -15.25 -6.85 2.17
C VAL A 825 -14.26 -6.57 1.04
N GLN A 826 -14.41 -7.26 -0.09
CA GLN A 826 -13.79 -6.93 -1.38
C GLN A 826 -14.67 -7.43 -2.53
N GLY A 827 -14.56 -6.78 -3.69
CA GLY A 827 -15.30 -7.16 -4.89
C GLY A 827 -16.81 -6.91 -4.85
N LEU A 828 -17.27 -5.84 -4.19
CA LEU A 828 -18.71 -5.49 -4.23
C LEU A 828 -19.18 -5.19 -5.66
N ALA A 829 -18.38 -4.44 -6.44
CA ALA A 829 -18.68 -4.17 -7.85
C ALA A 829 -18.70 -5.46 -8.70
N ASP A 830 -17.73 -6.36 -8.51
CA ASP A 830 -17.70 -7.68 -9.15
C ASP A 830 -18.97 -8.48 -8.83
N ALA A 831 -19.44 -8.46 -7.57
CA ALA A 831 -20.65 -9.15 -7.17
C ALA A 831 -21.91 -8.57 -7.86
N PHE A 832 -22.02 -7.24 -7.96
CA PHE A 832 -23.09 -6.60 -8.74
C PHE A 832 -23.01 -6.93 -10.25
N MET A 833 -21.82 -6.91 -10.84
CA MET A 833 -21.58 -7.24 -12.26
C MET A 833 -21.83 -8.73 -12.58
N LEU A 834 -21.67 -9.62 -11.60
CA LEU A 834 -22.07 -11.03 -11.69
C LEU A 834 -23.60 -11.21 -11.59
N MET A 835 -24.25 -10.49 -10.67
CA MET A 835 -25.72 -10.45 -10.52
C MET A 835 -26.43 -9.65 -11.64
N LYS A 836 -25.68 -8.94 -12.49
CA LYS A 836 -26.19 -8.03 -13.54
C LYS A 836 -27.05 -6.88 -12.99
N PHE A 837 -26.68 -6.37 -11.82
CA PHE A 837 -27.21 -5.14 -11.24
C PHE A 837 -26.30 -3.96 -11.59
N ALA A 838 -26.87 -2.80 -11.87
CA ALA A 838 -26.12 -1.55 -11.96
C ALA A 838 -25.80 -1.04 -10.55
N PHE A 839 -24.65 -0.38 -10.36
CA PHE A 839 -24.21 0.04 -9.02
C PHE A 839 -25.22 1.01 -8.38
N ASP A 840 -25.92 1.80 -9.18
CA ASP A 840 -26.97 2.74 -8.74
C ASP A 840 -28.40 2.17 -8.80
N SER A 841 -28.58 0.86 -8.94
CA SER A 841 -29.90 0.21 -8.98
C SER A 841 -30.48 -0.09 -7.59
N PRO A 842 -31.83 -0.17 -7.45
CA PRO A 842 -32.47 -0.59 -6.20
C PRO A 842 -32.04 -1.98 -5.72
N GLU A 843 -31.78 -2.91 -6.65
CA GLU A 843 -31.34 -4.27 -6.36
C GLU A 843 -29.91 -4.32 -5.82
N ALA A 844 -28.99 -3.49 -6.36
CA ALA A 844 -27.65 -3.32 -5.79
C ALA A 844 -27.70 -2.65 -4.40
N LYS A 845 -28.63 -1.70 -4.19
CA LYS A 845 -28.87 -1.07 -2.89
C LYS A 845 -29.33 -2.07 -1.83
N GLU A 846 -30.33 -2.89 -2.17
CA GLU A 846 -30.87 -3.92 -1.28
C GLU A 846 -29.83 -5.01 -0.99
N LEU A 847 -29.10 -5.47 -2.01
CA LEU A 847 -28.02 -6.45 -1.83
C LEU A 847 -26.88 -5.89 -0.94
N ASN A 848 -26.55 -4.61 -1.04
CA ASN A 848 -25.62 -3.93 -0.13
C ASN A 848 -26.13 -3.98 1.32
N ILE A 849 -27.42 -3.71 1.58
CA ILE A 849 -28.02 -3.83 2.93
C ILE A 849 -27.91 -5.28 3.44
N GLN A 850 -28.42 -6.25 2.66
CA GLN A 850 -28.48 -7.66 3.06
C GLN A 850 -27.09 -8.29 3.30
N ILE A 851 -26.07 -7.91 2.52
CA ILE A 851 -24.68 -8.35 2.73
C ILE A 851 -24.15 -7.86 4.08
N PHE A 852 -24.24 -6.56 4.37
CA PHE A 852 -23.68 -6.01 5.61
C PHE A 852 -24.49 -6.38 6.85
N GLU A 853 -25.81 -6.51 6.74
CA GLU A 853 -26.66 -7.08 7.79
C GLU A 853 -26.21 -8.51 8.14
N THR A 854 -25.99 -9.36 7.11
CA THR A 854 -25.54 -10.75 7.28
C THR A 854 -24.18 -10.84 7.95
N ILE A 855 -23.21 -10.02 7.54
CA ILE A 855 -21.86 -10.02 8.12
C ILE A 855 -21.91 -9.57 9.59
N TYR A 856 -22.70 -8.54 9.92
CA TYR A 856 -22.83 -8.07 11.30
C TYR A 856 -23.52 -9.10 12.20
N HIS A 857 -24.60 -9.73 11.73
CA HIS A 857 -25.29 -10.80 12.47
C HIS A 857 -24.35 -11.97 12.78
N ALA A 858 -23.67 -12.47 11.75
CA ALA A 858 -22.74 -13.59 11.87
C ALA A 858 -21.56 -13.29 12.80
N ALA A 859 -21.01 -12.07 12.73
CA ALA A 859 -19.90 -11.66 13.57
C ALA A 859 -20.31 -11.54 15.05
N LEU A 860 -21.48 -10.95 15.33
CA LEU A 860 -22.04 -10.90 16.68
C LEU A 860 -22.34 -12.31 17.22
N GLU A 861 -22.94 -13.18 16.40
CA GLU A 861 -23.25 -14.57 16.78
C GLU A 861 -21.98 -15.36 17.12
N ALA A 862 -20.94 -15.31 16.28
CA ALA A 862 -19.67 -15.96 16.59
C ALA A 862 -18.93 -15.33 17.79
N SER A 863 -19.06 -14.02 18.02
CA SER A 863 -18.50 -13.37 19.20
C SER A 863 -19.27 -13.72 20.48
N ASN A 864 -20.57 -14.00 20.38
CA ASN A 864 -21.41 -14.53 21.46
C ASN A 864 -21.09 -16.00 21.78
N GLU A 865 -20.93 -16.86 20.77
CA GLU A 865 -20.46 -18.25 20.95
C GLU A 865 -19.09 -18.29 21.67
N LEU A 866 -18.18 -17.38 21.31
CA LEU A 866 -16.89 -17.24 21.99
C LEU A 866 -17.01 -16.71 23.43
N ALA A 867 -18.04 -15.91 23.73
CA ALA A 867 -18.28 -15.39 25.08
C ALA A 867 -18.89 -16.45 26.02
N GLU A 868 -19.80 -17.30 25.53
CA GLU A 868 -20.30 -18.46 26.29
C GLU A 868 -19.15 -19.42 26.66
N GLN A 869 -18.12 -19.53 25.83
CA GLN A 869 -16.98 -20.44 26.05
C GLN A 869 -15.83 -19.82 26.86
N LEU A 870 -15.54 -18.52 26.69
CA LEU A 870 -14.32 -17.87 27.20
C LEU A 870 -14.59 -16.67 28.12
N GLY A 871 -15.87 -16.33 28.35
CA GLY A 871 -16.33 -15.06 28.92
C GLY A 871 -16.29 -13.90 27.91
N PRO A 872 -17.01 -12.79 28.18
CA PRO A 872 -16.92 -11.58 27.36
C PRO A 872 -15.53 -10.91 27.45
N TYR A 873 -15.31 -9.80 26.75
CA TYR A 873 -14.11 -8.96 26.92
C TYR A 873 -14.16 -8.16 28.24
N GLU A 874 -13.00 -7.70 28.73
CA GLU A 874 -12.84 -7.10 30.08
C GLU A 874 -13.78 -5.92 30.33
N THR A 875 -13.96 -5.07 29.31
CA THR A 875 -14.75 -3.83 29.39
C THR A 875 -16.12 -3.94 28.73
N TYR A 876 -16.71 -5.15 28.72
CA TYR A 876 -18.06 -5.40 28.18
C TYR A 876 -19.14 -4.71 29.03
N GLU A 877 -19.03 -4.75 30.35
CA GLU A 877 -20.02 -4.15 31.24
C GLU A 877 -20.13 -2.63 31.04
N GLY A 878 -21.36 -2.14 30.89
CA GLY A 878 -21.67 -0.74 30.60
C GLY A 878 -21.56 -0.36 29.12
N SER A 879 -21.06 -1.23 28.24
CA SER A 879 -21.09 -1.00 26.79
C SER A 879 -22.53 -1.03 26.24
N PRO A 880 -22.83 -0.36 25.12
CA PRO A 880 -24.15 -0.44 24.48
C PRO A 880 -24.64 -1.88 24.22
N VAL A 881 -23.78 -2.80 23.77
CA VAL A 881 -24.19 -4.20 23.56
C VAL A 881 -24.58 -4.90 24.87
N SER A 882 -24.00 -4.53 26.01
CA SER A 882 -24.43 -5.04 27.33
C SER A 882 -25.77 -4.46 27.79
N GLN A 883 -26.28 -3.44 27.09
CA GLN A 883 -27.60 -2.83 27.29
C GLN A 883 -28.61 -3.28 26.22
N GLY A 884 -28.24 -4.22 25.34
CA GLY A 884 -29.07 -4.69 24.23
C GLY A 884 -29.14 -3.73 23.02
N ILE A 885 -28.27 -2.72 22.98
CA ILE A 885 -28.16 -1.73 21.91
C ILE A 885 -27.08 -2.21 20.93
N LEU A 886 -27.50 -2.61 19.74
CA LEU A 886 -26.63 -2.98 18.62
C LEU A 886 -26.47 -1.78 17.68
N GLN A 887 -25.60 -1.91 16.67
CA GLN A 887 -25.21 -0.77 15.84
C GLN A 887 -26.40 -0.09 15.16
N TYR A 888 -27.34 -0.84 14.57
CA TYR A 888 -28.46 -0.26 13.83
C TYR A 888 -29.42 0.53 14.73
N ASP A 889 -29.53 0.16 16.03
CA ASP A 889 -30.30 0.93 17.01
C ASP A 889 -29.70 2.34 17.18
N MET A 890 -28.36 2.46 17.17
CA MET A 890 -27.64 3.74 17.24
C MET A 890 -27.80 4.61 15.97
N TRP A 891 -28.27 4.02 14.86
CA TRP A 891 -28.64 4.73 13.63
C TRP A 891 -30.15 4.95 13.50
N ASN A 892 -30.97 4.43 14.43
CA ASN A 892 -32.43 4.36 14.35
C ASN A 892 -32.94 3.59 13.12
N VAL A 893 -32.20 2.56 12.69
CA VAL A 893 -32.54 1.70 11.56
C VAL A 893 -33.16 0.40 12.07
N THR A 894 -34.26 -0.03 11.46
CA THR A 894 -34.80 -1.39 11.66
C THR A 894 -34.18 -2.32 10.61
N PRO A 895 -33.54 -3.44 10.99
CA PRO A 895 -33.03 -4.43 10.04
C PRO A 895 -34.14 -5.08 9.19
N SER A 896 -33.73 -5.83 8.17
CA SER A 896 -34.67 -6.68 7.42
C SER A 896 -35.10 -7.90 8.25
N SER A 897 -36.01 -8.71 7.71
CA SER A 897 -36.39 -10.00 8.30
C SER A 897 -35.49 -11.17 7.83
N LEU A 898 -34.26 -10.89 7.39
CA LEU A 898 -33.33 -11.91 6.91
C LEU A 898 -32.73 -12.74 8.05
N TRP A 899 -32.53 -12.14 9.24
CA TRP A 899 -31.95 -12.78 10.41
C TRP A 899 -32.74 -12.51 11.70
N ASP A 900 -32.70 -13.44 12.66
CA ASP A 900 -33.40 -13.33 13.95
C ASP A 900 -32.58 -12.53 14.97
N TRP A 901 -32.63 -11.22 14.79
CA TRP A 901 -32.05 -10.23 15.68
C TRP A 901 -32.58 -10.29 17.12
N ALA A 902 -33.81 -10.78 17.34
CA ALA A 902 -34.39 -10.87 18.68
C ALA A 902 -33.73 -12.01 19.47
N SER A 903 -33.66 -13.22 18.89
CA SER A 903 -32.95 -14.35 19.50
C SER A 903 -31.46 -14.05 19.70
N LEU A 904 -30.82 -13.31 18.79
CA LEU A 904 -29.43 -12.88 18.98
C LEU A 904 -29.28 -11.91 20.16
N LYS A 905 -30.16 -10.89 20.29
CA LYS A 905 -30.14 -9.99 21.46
C LYS A 905 -30.36 -10.74 22.79
N GLU A 906 -31.26 -11.73 22.84
CA GLU A 906 -31.45 -12.57 24.04
C GLU A 906 -30.19 -13.36 24.41
N LYS A 907 -29.51 -13.96 23.43
CA LYS A 907 -28.25 -14.69 23.66
C LYS A 907 -27.11 -13.76 24.12
N ILE A 908 -27.04 -12.55 23.57
CA ILE A 908 -26.07 -11.52 23.99
C ILE A 908 -26.35 -11.07 25.43
N ALA A 909 -27.61 -10.79 25.79
CA ALA A 909 -27.98 -10.42 27.16
C ALA A 909 -27.66 -11.51 28.19
N LYS A 910 -27.62 -12.79 27.78
CA LYS A 910 -27.30 -13.94 28.64
C LYS A 910 -25.80 -14.23 28.78
N HIS A 911 -25.00 -14.02 27.73
CA HIS A 911 -23.61 -14.51 27.65
C HIS A 911 -22.56 -13.44 27.28
N GLY A 912 -22.99 -12.28 26.83
CA GLY A 912 -22.15 -11.21 26.29
C GLY A 912 -21.57 -11.51 24.90
N VAL A 913 -20.54 -10.75 24.53
CA VAL A 913 -19.74 -10.95 23.30
C VAL A 913 -18.26 -10.85 23.60
N ARG A 914 -17.41 -11.55 22.83
CA ARG A 914 -15.97 -11.66 23.07
C ARG A 914 -15.15 -10.49 22.53
N ASN A 915 -15.74 -9.66 21.67
CA ASN A 915 -15.07 -8.58 20.95
C ASN A 915 -15.91 -7.30 21.07
N SER A 916 -15.28 -6.15 21.35
CA SER A 916 -15.98 -4.87 21.49
C SER A 916 -16.44 -4.26 20.16
N LEU A 917 -15.74 -4.55 19.07
CA LEU A 917 -16.00 -4.06 17.72
C LEU A 917 -15.65 -5.16 16.71
N LEU A 918 -16.38 -5.20 15.59
CA LEU A 918 -16.42 -6.34 14.69
C LEU A 918 -16.18 -5.99 13.20
N LEU A 919 -16.77 -4.92 12.69
CA LEU A 919 -16.82 -4.63 11.24
C LEU A 919 -16.12 -3.30 10.93
N ALA A 920 -15.17 -3.34 10.00
CA ALA A 920 -14.44 -2.18 9.51
C ALA A 920 -13.97 -2.39 8.05
N PRO A 921 -14.74 -1.97 7.03
CA PRO A 921 -14.36 -2.11 5.63
C PRO A 921 -13.20 -1.17 5.24
N MET A 922 -11.99 -1.73 5.24
CA MET A 922 -10.72 -1.09 4.88
C MET A 922 -10.45 -1.08 3.35
N PRO A 923 -9.47 -0.31 2.84
CA PRO A 923 -9.03 -0.41 1.44
C PRO A 923 -8.30 -1.74 1.24
N THR A 924 -8.52 -2.42 0.11
CA THR A 924 -8.05 -3.81 -0.06
C THR A 924 -6.90 -3.98 -1.04
N ALA A 925 -6.60 -3.01 -1.89
CA ALA A 925 -5.46 -2.87 -2.81
C ALA A 925 -4.72 -4.18 -3.13
N SER A 926 -3.65 -4.48 -2.39
CA SER A 926 -2.84 -5.68 -2.62
C SER A 926 -3.61 -6.98 -2.45
N THR A 927 -4.55 -7.07 -1.50
CA THR A 927 -5.34 -8.28 -1.23
C THR A 927 -6.44 -8.52 -2.26
N SER A 928 -7.13 -7.48 -2.74
CA SER A 928 -8.09 -7.62 -3.85
C SER A 928 -7.39 -7.89 -5.18
N GLN A 929 -6.21 -7.31 -5.42
CA GLN A 929 -5.35 -7.70 -6.55
C GLN A 929 -4.93 -9.17 -6.50
N ILE A 930 -4.53 -9.69 -5.33
CA ILE A 930 -4.18 -11.11 -5.13
C ILE A 930 -5.37 -12.02 -5.47
N MET A 931 -6.56 -11.69 -4.96
CA MET A 931 -7.77 -12.52 -5.14
C MET A 931 -8.31 -12.43 -6.58
N GLY A 932 -8.16 -11.27 -7.21
CA GLY A 932 -8.58 -10.98 -8.59
C GLY A 932 -9.89 -10.21 -8.70
N PHE A 933 -10.20 -9.34 -7.74
CA PHE A 933 -11.45 -8.56 -7.64
C PHE A 933 -11.19 -7.05 -7.49
N ASN A 934 -12.23 -6.22 -7.61
CA ASN A 934 -12.17 -4.78 -7.35
C ASN A 934 -12.02 -4.47 -5.84
N GLU A 935 -11.67 -3.22 -5.54
CA GLU A 935 -11.39 -2.78 -4.17
C GLU A 935 -12.63 -2.66 -3.29
N CYS A 936 -12.56 -3.25 -2.10
CA CYS A 936 -13.53 -3.15 -1.00
C CYS A 936 -15.01 -3.08 -1.46
N PHE A 937 -15.63 -1.93 -1.25
CA PHE A 937 -17.00 -1.59 -1.66
C PHE A 937 -17.05 -0.58 -2.82
N GLU A 938 -15.94 -0.33 -3.50
CA GLU A 938 -15.85 0.71 -4.54
C GLU A 938 -16.38 0.24 -5.90
N PRO A 939 -16.97 1.14 -6.72
CA PRO A 939 -17.18 0.90 -8.15
C PRO A 939 -15.85 0.77 -8.90
N TYR A 940 -15.90 0.31 -10.16
CA TYR A 940 -14.73 0.36 -11.03
C TYR A 940 -14.38 1.81 -11.38
N THR A 941 -13.12 2.20 -11.18
CA THR A 941 -12.60 3.52 -11.55
C THR A 941 -12.51 3.71 -13.07
N SER A 942 -12.38 2.62 -13.80
CA SER A 942 -12.34 2.54 -15.26
C SER A 942 -12.65 1.10 -15.71
N ASN A 943 -13.28 0.92 -16.88
CA ASN A 943 -13.39 -0.42 -17.49
C ASN A 943 -12.17 -0.79 -18.37
N LEU A 944 -11.20 0.12 -18.53
CA LEU A 944 -9.92 -0.16 -19.17
C LEU A 944 -8.81 0.63 -18.47
N TYR A 945 -7.88 -0.08 -17.85
CA TYR A 945 -6.78 0.52 -17.10
C TYR A 945 -5.45 -0.13 -17.46
N THR A 946 -4.37 0.64 -17.39
CA THR A 946 -3.01 0.12 -17.46
C THR A 946 -2.60 -0.37 -16.06
N ARG A 947 -1.78 -1.41 -15.97
CA ARG A 947 -1.01 -1.73 -14.75
C ARG A 947 0.47 -1.87 -15.09
N ARG A 948 1.35 -1.28 -14.27
CA ARG A 948 2.79 -1.50 -14.39
C ARG A 948 3.18 -2.77 -13.62
N VAL A 949 4.08 -3.56 -14.20
CA VAL A 949 4.83 -4.63 -13.52
C VAL A 949 6.29 -4.58 -13.99
N LEU A 950 7.17 -5.33 -13.34
CA LEU A 950 8.60 -5.40 -13.71
C LEU A 950 8.87 -5.90 -15.15
N ALA A 951 7.86 -6.43 -15.83
CA ALA A 951 7.91 -6.86 -17.24
C ALA A 951 7.31 -5.84 -18.23
N GLY A 952 6.91 -4.64 -17.77
CA GLY A 952 6.33 -3.58 -18.60
C GLY A 952 4.90 -3.18 -18.21
N GLU A 953 4.27 -2.39 -19.07
CA GLU A 953 2.88 -1.94 -18.93
C GLU A 953 1.90 -2.92 -19.59
N PHE A 954 0.80 -3.23 -18.91
CA PHE A 954 -0.26 -4.12 -19.42
C PHE A 954 -1.61 -3.41 -19.40
N GLN A 955 -2.25 -3.27 -20.56
CA GLN A 955 -3.64 -2.85 -20.65
C GLN A 955 -4.57 -3.99 -20.23
N ILE A 956 -5.52 -3.69 -19.34
CA ILE A 956 -6.45 -4.66 -18.76
C ILE A 956 -7.87 -4.10 -18.92
N VAL A 957 -8.72 -4.84 -19.64
CA VAL A 957 -10.16 -4.59 -19.70
C VAL A 957 -10.79 -5.16 -18.43
N ASN A 958 -11.85 -4.53 -17.92
CA ASN A 958 -12.72 -5.11 -16.90
C ASN A 958 -13.17 -6.52 -17.36
N PRO A 959 -12.82 -7.60 -16.64
CA PRO A 959 -13.02 -8.97 -17.13
C PRO A 959 -14.50 -9.33 -17.27
N TRP A 960 -15.36 -8.69 -16.48
CA TRP A 960 -16.82 -8.90 -16.52
C TRP A 960 -17.44 -8.24 -17.76
N LEU A 961 -17.04 -7.00 -18.06
CA LEU A 961 -17.44 -6.30 -19.29
C LEU A 961 -16.94 -7.05 -20.53
N LEU A 962 -15.66 -7.40 -20.55
CA LEU A 962 -15.04 -8.10 -21.68
C LEU A 962 -15.74 -9.42 -21.96
N LYS A 963 -16.07 -10.19 -20.91
CA LYS A 963 -16.84 -11.42 -21.04
C LYS A 963 -18.25 -11.19 -21.60
N ASP A 964 -18.98 -10.19 -21.10
CA ASP A 964 -20.32 -9.89 -21.63
C ASP A 964 -20.27 -9.42 -23.11
N LEU A 965 -19.26 -8.62 -23.50
CA LEU A 965 -19.09 -8.18 -24.90
C LEU A 965 -18.70 -9.33 -25.83
N VAL A 966 -17.97 -10.35 -25.34
CA VAL A 966 -17.70 -11.58 -26.10
C VAL A 966 -18.95 -12.48 -26.14
N GLU A 967 -19.69 -12.65 -25.04
CA GLU A 967 -20.98 -13.39 -25.00
C GLU A 967 -22.04 -12.79 -25.96
N MET A 968 -21.90 -11.51 -26.34
CA MET A 968 -22.80 -10.80 -27.27
C MET A 968 -22.25 -10.61 -28.69
N ASP A 969 -21.06 -11.14 -29.02
CA ASP A 969 -20.36 -10.92 -30.30
C ASP A 969 -20.13 -9.42 -30.66
N LEU A 970 -19.92 -8.60 -29.62
CA LEU A 970 -19.66 -7.16 -29.73
C LEU A 970 -18.17 -6.79 -29.55
N TRP A 971 -17.33 -7.71 -29.07
CA TRP A 971 -15.91 -7.41 -28.82
C TRP A 971 -15.07 -7.42 -30.10
N ASN A 972 -14.43 -6.29 -30.39
CA ASN A 972 -13.48 -6.12 -31.50
C ASN A 972 -12.51 -4.97 -31.19
N GLU A 973 -11.47 -4.82 -32.02
CA GLU A 973 -10.44 -3.80 -31.84
C GLU A 973 -10.99 -2.36 -31.97
N ASP A 974 -12.02 -2.10 -32.77
CA ASP A 974 -12.65 -0.76 -32.85
C ASP A 974 -13.40 -0.42 -31.55
N VAL A 975 -14.12 -1.36 -30.95
CA VAL A 975 -14.77 -1.19 -29.63
C VAL A 975 -13.73 -0.95 -28.54
N LYS A 976 -12.66 -1.74 -28.51
CA LYS A 976 -11.51 -1.53 -27.62
C LYS A 976 -10.89 -0.14 -27.80
N ASN A 977 -10.70 0.32 -29.04
CA ASN A 977 -10.17 1.64 -29.37
C ASN A 977 -11.12 2.79 -28.98
N MET A 978 -12.44 2.59 -29.08
CA MET A 978 -13.43 3.55 -28.57
C MET A 978 -13.40 3.64 -27.04
N ILE A 979 -13.28 2.51 -26.32
CA ILE A 979 -13.09 2.49 -24.86
C ILE A 979 -11.77 3.19 -24.46
N MET A 980 -10.68 3.00 -25.21
CA MET A 980 -9.42 3.73 -25.01
C MET A 980 -9.59 5.24 -25.19
N SER A 981 -10.27 5.67 -26.27
CA SER A 981 -10.52 7.09 -26.54
C SER A 981 -11.32 7.72 -25.40
N ASP A 982 -12.41 7.09 -24.96
CA ASP A 982 -13.32 7.59 -23.93
C ASP A 982 -12.92 7.17 -22.49
N GLY A 983 -11.63 6.84 -22.28
CA GLY A 983 -11.03 6.75 -20.94
C GLY A 983 -11.64 5.66 -20.06
N GLY A 984 -12.00 4.52 -20.66
CA GLY A 984 -12.61 3.38 -19.98
C GLY A 984 -14.13 3.45 -19.83
N SER A 985 -14.77 4.49 -20.38
CA SER A 985 -16.23 4.57 -20.44
C SER A 985 -16.79 3.73 -21.60
N ILE A 986 -18.05 3.29 -21.47
CA ILE A 986 -18.81 2.66 -22.56
C ILE A 986 -20.10 3.42 -22.92
N GLN A 987 -20.39 4.54 -22.24
CA GLN A 987 -21.70 5.22 -22.34
C GLN A 987 -21.99 5.72 -23.77
N ASN A 988 -20.97 6.21 -24.48
CA ASN A 988 -21.11 6.80 -25.81
C ASN A 988 -20.94 5.79 -26.96
N ILE A 989 -20.55 4.54 -26.66
CA ILE A 989 -20.17 3.58 -27.70
C ILE A 989 -21.44 3.07 -28.42
N PRO A 990 -21.52 3.14 -29.77
CA PRO A 990 -22.66 2.64 -30.52
C PRO A 990 -22.73 1.11 -30.49
N GLY A 991 -23.94 0.55 -30.61
CA GLY A 991 -24.18 -0.90 -30.61
C GLY A 991 -24.23 -1.56 -29.22
N ILE A 992 -23.58 -1.00 -28.21
CA ILE A 992 -23.67 -1.53 -26.83
C ILE A 992 -25.07 -1.24 -26.24
N PRO A 993 -25.81 -2.26 -25.72
CA PRO A 993 -27.15 -2.06 -25.15
C PRO A 993 -27.13 -1.22 -23.87
N GLN A 994 -28.18 -0.40 -23.64
CA GLN A 994 -28.26 0.48 -22.47
C GLN A 994 -28.11 -0.26 -21.13
N LYS A 995 -28.76 -1.43 -20.97
CA LYS A 995 -28.61 -2.24 -19.75
C LYS A 995 -27.14 -2.61 -19.46
N LEU A 996 -26.30 -2.78 -20.48
CA LEU A 996 -24.87 -3.03 -20.30
C LEU A 996 -24.14 -1.75 -19.89
N LYS A 997 -24.48 -0.61 -20.53
CA LYS A 997 -23.99 0.71 -20.16
C LYS A 997 -24.30 1.09 -18.71
N ASP A 998 -25.47 0.71 -18.21
CA ASP A 998 -25.88 0.91 -16.82
C ASP A 998 -25.06 0.05 -15.83
N ILE A 999 -24.84 -1.24 -16.15
CA ILE A 999 -24.07 -2.16 -15.30
C ILE A 999 -22.60 -1.74 -15.18
N TYR A 1000 -22.00 -1.25 -16.25
CA TYR A 1000 -20.58 -0.91 -16.32
C TYR A 1000 -20.31 0.61 -16.28
N LYS A 1001 -21.18 1.39 -15.63
CA LYS A 1001 -20.88 2.79 -15.27
C LYS A 1001 -19.58 2.86 -14.48
N THR A 1002 -18.66 3.73 -14.89
CA THR A 1002 -17.46 4.03 -14.10
C THR A 1002 -17.81 4.88 -12.87
N VAL A 1003 -16.95 4.92 -11.85
CA VAL A 1003 -17.16 5.73 -10.64
C VAL A 1003 -17.40 7.22 -10.90
N TRP A 1004 -16.94 7.72 -12.06
CA TRP A 1004 -17.07 9.11 -12.52
C TRP A 1004 -18.42 9.38 -13.20
N GLU A 1005 -19.09 8.33 -13.68
CA GLU A 1005 -20.45 8.35 -14.25
C GLU A 1005 -21.51 8.12 -13.16
N LEU A 1006 -21.11 7.65 -11.97
CA LEU A 1006 -21.98 7.40 -10.83
C LEU A 1006 -22.17 8.65 -9.95
N SER A 1007 -23.42 8.87 -9.55
CA SER A 1007 -23.77 9.90 -8.58
C SER A 1007 -23.11 9.59 -7.22
N GLN A 1008 -22.21 10.49 -6.78
CA GLN A 1008 -21.55 10.39 -5.48
C GLN A 1008 -22.55 10.40 -4.31
N ARG A 1009 -23.74 10.99 -4.53
CA ARG A 1009 -24.87 10.92 -3.59
C ARG A 1009 -25.29 9.47 -3.33
N THR A 1010 -25.37 8.65 -4.38
CA THR A 1010 -25.72 7.23 -4.28
C THR A 1010 -24.65 6.44 -3.51
N LEU A 1011 -23.38 6.76 -3.70
CA LEU A 1011 -22.29 6.14 -2.93
C LEU A 1011 -22.37 6.49 -1.44
N VAL A 1012 -22.66 7.75 -1.11
CA VAL A 1012 -22.90 8.22 0.27
C VAL A 1012 -24.16 7.57 0.88
N ASP A 1013 -25.24 7.43 0.10
CA ASP A 1013 -26.45 6.74 0.53
C ASP A 1013 -26.15 5.26 0.87
N MET A 1014 -25.55 4.50 -0.06
CA MET A 1014 -25.18 3.09 0.18
C MET A 1014 -24.17 2.90 1.32
N ALA A 1015 -23.28 3.89 1.53
CA ALA A 1015 -22.35 3.94 2.66
C ALA A 1015 -23.07 4.18 4.00
N ALA A 1016 -24.13 4.98 4.02
CA ALA A 1016 -24.97 5.20 5.19
C ALA A 1016 -25.86 3.98 5.49
N ASP A 1017 -26.47 3.37 4.45
CA ASP A 1017 -27.29 2.16 4.60
C ASP A 1017 -26.48 1.01 5.22
N ARG A 1018 -25.26 0.76 4.73
CA ARG A 1018 -24.35 -0.25 5.34
C ARG A 1018 -23.79 0.21 6.69
N GLY A 1019 -23.68 1.52 6.91
CA GLY A 1019 -23.16 2.13 8.14
C GLY A 1019 -23.95 1.73 9.39
N ALA A 1020 -25.25 1.47 9.25
CA ALA A 1020 -26.11 0.92 10.30
C ALA A 1020 -25.67 -0.46 10.81
N PHE A 1021 -24.85 -1.20 10.05
CA PHE A 1021 -24.33 -2.52 10.42
C PHE A 1021 -22.80 -2.51 10.66
N ILE A 1022 -22.15 -1.34 10.60
CA ILE A 1022 -20.69 -1.19 10.78
C ILE A 1022 -20.43 -0.47 12.11
N ASP A 1023 -19.94 -1.20 13.11
CA ASP A 1023 -19.67 -0.68 14.45
C ASP A 1023 -18.39 0.17 14.53
N GLN A 1024 -17.42 -0.05 13.64
CA GLN A 1024 -16.32 0.87 13.38
C GLN A 1024 -16.73 1.93 12.32
N SER A 1025 -15.94 2.16 11.27
CA SER A 1025 -16.26 3.01 10.11
C SER A 1025 -15.84 2.31 8.80
N GLN A 1026 -15.76 3.04 7.69
CA GLN A 1026 -15.43 2.53 6.36
C GLN A 1026 -14.60 3.57 5.57
N SER A 1027 -13.64 3.10 4.76
CA SER A 1027 -12.70 3.97 4.01
C SER A 1027 -13.32 4.61 2.76
N LEU A 1028 -14.33 5.47 2.91
CA LEU A 1028 -15.11 6.01 1.79
C LEU A 1028 -14.32 7.03 0.95
N ASN A 1029 -13.70 6.59 -0.15
CA ASN A 1029 -13.22 7.51 -1.19
C ASN A 1029 -14.38 8.20 -1.91
N ILE A 1030 -14.15 9.44 -2.33
CA ILE A 1030 -15.11 10.25 -3.09
C ILE A 1030 -14.48 10.70 -4.40
N PHE A 1031 -15.23 10.60 -5.51
CA PHE A 1031 -14.73 10.76 -6.87
C PHE A 1031 -15.48 11.91 -7.56
N ILE A 1032 -14.81 13.03 -7.81
CA ILE A 1032 -15.38 14.18 -8.51
C ILE A 1032 -14.39 14.62 -9.57
N GLY A 1033 -14.64 14.23 -10.83
CA GLY A 1033 -13.74 14.49 -11.96
C GLY A 1033 -13.32 15.96 -12.03
N GLU A 1034 -14.30 16.86 -12.13
CA GLU A 1034 -14.12 18.30 -11.99
C GLU A 1034 -14.60 18.78 -10.60
N PRO A 1035 -13.71 18.91 -9.60
CA PRO A 1035 -14.07 19.45 -8.29
C PRO A 1035 -14.41 20.94 -8.38
N ASN A 1036 -15.40 21.37 -7.59
CA ASN A 1036 -15.56 22.78 -7.25
C ASN A 1036 -16.14 22.89 -5.83
N PHE A 1037 -15.99 24.05 -5.19
CA PHE A 1037 -16.38 24.23 -3.79
C PHE A 1037 -17.88 23.98 -3.55
N GLY A 1038 -18.75 24.19 -4.54
CA GLY A 1038 -20.17 23.87 -4.46
C GLY A 1038 -20.43 22.35 -4.41
N LYS A 1039 -19.87 21.60 -5.37
CA LYS A 1039 -19.95 20.11 -5.42
C LYS A 1039 -19.36 19.49 -4.14
N LEU A 1040 -18.19 19.96 -3.69
CA LEU A 1040 -17.53 19.47 -2.48
C LEU A 1040 -18.33 19.80 -1.20
N THR A 1041 -18.84 21.03 -1.09
CA THR A 1041 -19.68 21.41 0.06
C THR A 1041 -20.94 20.55 0.13
N SER A 1042 -21.68 20.39 -0.98
CA SER A 1042 -22.91 19.60 -0.96
C SER A 1042 -22.65 18.12 -0.64
N MET A 1043 -21.55 17.54 -1.13
CA MET A 1043 -21.14 16.18 -0.81
C MET A 1043 -20.83 16.00 0.69
N HIS A 1044 -19.94 16.81 1.27
CA HIS A 1044 -19.58 16.71 2.68
C HIS A 1044 -20.77 16.97 3.61
N PHE A 1045 -21.62 17.95 3.29
CA PHE A 1045 -22.82 18.21 4.08
C PHE A 1045 -23.85 17.07 3.96
N TYR A 1046 -23.95 16.41 2.80
CA TYR A 1046 -24.82 15.24 2.65
C TYR A 1046 -24.32 14.05 3.46
N GLY A 1047 -23.01 13.76 3.43
CA GLY A 1047 -22.38 12.70 4.24
C GLY A 1047 -22.56 12.93 5.74
N TRP A 1048 -22.37 14.17 6.20
CA TRP A 1048 -22.64 14.57 7.59
C TRP A 1048 -24.12 14.42 7.97
N GLN A 1049 -25.05 14.93 7.16
CA GLN A 1049 -26.50 14.83 7.41
C GLN A 1049 -27.02 13.39 7.37
N LYS A 1050 -26.37 12.52 6.60
CA LYS A 1050 -26.59 11.05 6.60
C LYS A 1050 -25.99 10.35 7.81
N GLY A 1051 -25.28 11.08 8.67
CA GLY A 1051 -24.66 10.56 9.88
C GLY A 1051 -23.48 9.62 9.61
N LEU A 1052 -22.78 9.76 8.48
CA LEU A 1052 -21.54 9.01 8.26
C LEU A 1052 -20.54 9.26 9.41
N LYS A 1053 -19.68 8.28 9.67
CA LYS A 1053 -18.55 8.41 10.61
C LYS A 1053 -17.33 8.98 9.89
N THR A 1054 -16.97 8.33 8.79
CA THR A 1054 -16.03 8.86 7.78
C THR A 1054 -16.85 9.44 6.63
N GLY A 1055 -16.78 10.76 6.45
CA GLY A 1055 -17.40 11.43 5.30
C GLY A 1055 -16.57 11.33 4.03
N MET A 1056 -15.23 11.33 4.18
CA MET A 1056 -14.30 11.17 3.08
C MET A 1056 -12.96 10.61 3.57
N TYR A 1057 -12.48 9.57 2.90
CA TYR A 1057 -11.08 9.15 2.90
C TYR A 1057 -10.32 10.09 1.95
N TYR A 1058 -9.94 9.66 0.74
CA TYR A 1058 -9.43 10.60 -0.27
C TYR A 1058 -10.55 11.26 -1.09
N LEU A 1059 -10.31 12.51 -1.49
CA LEU A 1059 -10.90 13.06 -2.70
C LEU A 1059 -10.09 12.57 -3.91
N ARG A 1060 -10.76 12.04 -4.93
CA ARG A 1060 -10.20 11.68 -6.22
C ARG A 1060 -10.77 12.59 -7.30
N THR A 1061 -9.90 13.10 -8.18
CA THR A 1061 -10.21 14.05 -9.24
C THR A 1061 -9.68 13.55 -10.58
N ARG A 1062 -10.07 14.19 -11.69
CA ARG A 1062 -9.46 13.96 -13.01
C ARG A 1062 -8.85 15.28 -13.51
N PRO A 1063 -7.76 15.24 -14.31
CA PRO A 1063 -7.29 16.41 -15.04
C PRO A 1063 -8.39 16.96 -15.95
N ALA A 1064 -8.47 18.29 -16.10
CA ALA A 1064 -9.46 18.94 -16.97
C ALA A 1064 -9.16 18.82 -18.48
N VAL A 1065 -8.00 18.25 -18.85
CA VAL A 1065 -7.59 18.02 -20.24
C VAL A 1065 -6.94 16.64 -20.32
N ASP A 1066 -7.51 15.76 -21.14
CA ASP A 1066 -6.92 14.46 -21.48
C ASP A 1066 -5.65 14.68 -22.32
N ALA A 1067 -4.53 14.06 -21.92
CA ALA A 1067 -3.33 14.05 -22.75
C ALA A 1067 -3.61 13.37 -24.10
N ILE A 1068 -2.99 13.86 -25.19
CA ILE A 1068 -3.26 13.38 -26.55
C ILE A 1068 -2.81 11.90 -26.66
N LYS A 1069 -3.78 10.99 -26.74
CA LYS A 1069 -3.55 9.54 -26.88
C LYS A 1069 -3.03 9.21 -28.28
N PHE A 1070 -1.71 9.00 -28.40
CA PHE A 1070 -0.99 8.86 -29.68
C PHE A 1070 -1.08 7.46 -30.36
N THR A 1071 -1.81 6.51 -29.79
CA THR A 1071 -1.60 5.06 -30.04
C THR A 1071 -2.60 4.36 -30.96
N VAL A 1072 -3.49 5.08 -31.65
CA VAL A 1072 -4.65 4.49 -32.37
C VAL A 1072 -4.77 5.02 -33.81
N ASP A 1073 -5.33 4.20 -34.72
CA ASP A 1073 -5.72 4.63 -36.06
C ASP A 1073 -6.64 5.86 -35.99
N GLN A 1074 -6.24 6.93 -36.67
CA GLN A 1074 -6.95 8.20 -36.61
C GLN A 1074 -8.18 8.24 -37.51
N LEU A 1075 -8.36 7.31 -38.46
CA LEU A 1075 -9.48 7.38 -39.41
C LEU A 1075 -10.82 7.04 -38.75
N SER A 1076 -10.95 5.86 -38.12
CA SER A 1076 -12.18 5.48 -37.42
C SER A 1076 -12.48 6.40 -36.21
N LEU A 1077 -11.44 6.80 -35.46
CA LEU A 1077 -11.59 7.75 -34.36
C LEU A 1077 -12.05 9.15 -34.80
N ARG A 1078 -11.70 9.63 -36.00
CA ARG A 1078 -12.16 10.94 -36.49
C ARG A 1078 -13.67 10.94 -36.78
N GLU A 1079 -14.21 9.86 -37.33
CA GLU A 1079 -15.66 9.74 -37.55
C GLU A 1079 -16.44 9.58 -36.25
N TYR A 1080 -15.91 8.79 -35.29
CA TYR A 1080 -16.49 8.67 -33.94
C TYR A 1080 -16.51 10.02 -33.21
N ARG A 1081 -15.36 10.71 -33.13
CA ARG A 1081 -15.25 12.02 -32.47
C ARG A 1081 -16.15 13.07 -33.10
N LYS A 1082 -16.27 13.09 -34.44
CA LYS A 1082 -17.17 14.02 -35.12
C LYS A 1082 -18.63 13.83 -34.70
N LYS A 1083 -19.12 12.59 -34.69
CA LYS A 1083 -20.50 12.28 -34.23
C LYS A 1083 -20.68 12.65 -32.76
N LYS A 1084 -19.73 12.28 -31.90
CA LYS A 1084 -19.75 12.61 -30.46
C LYS A 1084 -19.87 14.13 -30.23
N THR A 1085 -19.05 14.93 -30.91
CA THR A 1085 -19.13 16.40 -30.82
C THR A 1085 -20.43 16.96 -31.42
N GLU A 1086 -21.01 16.35 -32.46
CA GLU A 1086 -22.32 16.74 -32.99
C GLU A 1086 -23.47 16.42 -31.99
N GLU A 1087 -23.37 15.32 -31.23
CA GLU A 1087 -24.33 14.93 -30.19
C GLU A 1087 -24.16 15.73 -28.89
N GLU A 1088 -22.92 15.99 -28.44
CA GLU A 1088 -22.62 16.82 -27.25
C GLU A 1088 -23.13 18.26 -27.43
N ASN A 1089 -22.87 18.89 -28.58
CA ASN A 1089 -23.41 20.23 -28.89
C ASN A 1089 -24.95 20.26 -28.94
N ALA A 1090 -25.61 19.15 -29.30
CA ALA A 1090 -27.06 19.05 -29.28
C ALA A 1090 -27.60 18.90 -27.84
N ALA A 1091 -26.94 18.09 -27.00
CA ALA A 1091 -27.28 17.93 -25.60
C ALA A 1091 -27.13 19.23 -24.80
N ASP A 1092 -26.04 19.98 -25.01
CA ASP A 1092 -25.83 21.28 -24.36
C ASP A 1092 -26.86 22.33 -24.81
N MET A 1093 -27.24 22.34 -26.10
CA MET A 1093 -28.34 23.18 -26.58
C MET A 1093 -29.66 22.85 -25.87
N VAL A 1094 -30.02 21.57 -25.73
CA VAL A 1094 -31.23 21.16 -25.01
C VAL A 1094 -31.16 21.54 -23.53
N CYS A 1095 -30.04 21.27 -22.86
CA CYS A 1095 -29.81 21.63 -21.45
C CYS A 1095 -29.94 23.15 -21.20
N SER A 1096 -29.53 23.98 -22.16
CA SER A 1096 -29.66 25.45 -22.07
C SER A 1096 -31.12 25.95 -22.11
N ILE A 1097 -32.03 25.21 -22.74
CA ILE A 1097 -33.42 25.63 -22.98
C ILE A 1097 -34.29 25.48 -21.73
N ASP A 1098 -34.02 24.47 -20.90
CA ASP A 1098 -34.77 24.21 -19.67
C ASP A 1098 -34.39 25.15 -18.51
N ASN A 1099 -33.29 25.90 -18.61
CA ASN A 1099 -32.79 26.80 -17.56
C ASN A 1099 -32.64 28.26 -18.03
N LYS A 1100 -33.75 28.84 -18.53
CA LYS A 1100 -33.81 30.19 -19.11
C LYS A 1100 -33.24 31.31 -18.22
N ASP A 1101 -33.45 31.23 -16.90
CA ASP A 1101 -32.99 32.25 -15.96
C ASP A 1101 -31.46 32.25 -15.77
N ALA A 1102 -30.79 31.11 -15.97
CA ALA A 1102 -29.33 31.05 -16.05
C ALA A 1102 -28.83 31.61 -17.38
N CYS A 1103 -29.46 31.24 -18.50
CA CYS A 1103 -29.09 31.71 -19.84
C CYS A 1103 -29.19 33.24 -19.96
N PHE A 1104 -30.27 33.85 -19.44
CA PHE A 1104 -30.43 35.32 -19.43
C PHE A 1104 -29.32 36.04 -18.65
N LYS A 1105 -28.87 35.50 -17.50
CA LYS A 1105 -27.78 36.10 -16.72
C LYS A 1105 -26.41 36.01 -17.41
N ILE A 1106 -26.15 34.91 -18.11
CA ILE A 1106 -24.91 34.74 -18.88
C ILE A 1106 -24.88 35.73 -20.05
N LEU A 1107 -25.98 35.84 -20.81
CA LEU A 1107 -26.09 36.81 -21.90
C LEU A 1107 -25.99 38.26 -21.44
N LEU A 1108 -26.58 38.61 -20.28
CA LEU A 1108 -26.48 39.96 -19.72
C LEU A 1108 -25.02 40.30 -19.31
N ASN A 1109 -24.32 39.36 -18.66
CA ASN A 1109 -22.91 39.54 -18.31
C ASN A 1109 -22.01 39.65 -19.56
N GLN A 1110 -22.27 38.87 -20.61
CA GLN A 1110 -21.53 38.98 -21.87
C GLN A 1110 -21.77 40.33 -22.57
N PHE A 1111 -23.00 40.87 -22.52
CA PHE A 1111 -23.29 42.21 -23.03
C PHE A 1111 -22.56 43.31 -22.25
N ILE A 1112 -22.57 43.23 -20.91
CA ILE A 1112 -21.87 44.20 -20.05
C ILE A 1112 -20.35 44.18 -20.29
N ILE A 1113 -19.77 43.00 -20.51
CA ILE A 1113 -18.35 42.87 -20.88
C ILE A 1113 -18.09 43.50 -22.26
N LEU A 1114 -18.95 43.27 -23.25
CA LEU A 1114 -18.81 43.85 -24.59
C LEU A 1114 -18.94 45.39 -24.61
N GLU A 1115 -19.87 45.97 -23.85
CA GLU A 1115 -19.94 47.43 -23.70
C GLU A 1115 -18.68 48.01 -23.03
N SER A 1116 -18.11 47.30 -22.04
CA SER A 1116 -16.89 47.74 -21.35
C SER A 1116 -15.62 47.73 -22.21
N ILE A 1117 -15.63 47.05 -23.36
CA ILE A 1117 -14.49 46.90 -24.28
C ILE A 1117 -14.55 47.91 -25.44
N LEU A 1118 -15.70 48.53 -25.70
CA LEU A 1118 -15.94 49.36 -26.89
C LEU A 1118 -15.89 50.88 -26.65
N TYR A 1119 -15.38 51.36 -25.51
CA TYR A 1119 -15.38 52.79 -25.17
C TYR A 1119 -14.11 53.31 -24.45
N ASP A 1120 -12.92 53.02 -25.00
CA ASP A 1120 -11.70 53.81 -24.75
C ASP A 1120 -11.28 54.60 -26.01
N PRO A 1121 -11.40 55.95 -26.03
CA PRO A 1121 -10.99 56.77 -27.17
C PRO A 1121 -9.48 57.07 -27.29
N SER A 1122 -8.61 56.49 -26.45
CA SER A 1122 -7.24 57.01 -26.23
C SER A 1122 -6.07 56.30 -26.94
N THR A 1123 -6.28 55.13 -27.57
CA THR A 1123 -5.20 54.31 -28.15
C THR A 1123 -5.37 54.04 -29.65
N ALA A 1124 -5.18 55.08 -30.47
CA ALA A 1124 -5.17 54.99 -31.94
C ALA A 1124 -3.78 55.33 -32.52
N ASN A 1125 -2.99 54.30 -32.84
CA ASN A 1125 -1.90 54.28 -33.84
C ASN A 1125 -1.38 52.84 -34.01
#